data_AF-A0A7R9BPI1-F1
#
_entry.id   AF-A0A7R9BPI1-F1
#
_cell.length_a   1.000
_cell.length_b   1.000
_cell.length_c   1.000
_cell.angle_alpha   90.00
_cell.angle_beta   90.00
_cell.angle_gamma   90.00
#
_symmetry.space_group_name_H-M   'P 1'
#
loop_
_entity.id
_entity.type
_entity.pdbx_description
1 polymer ?
#
loop_
_entity_poly.entity_id
_entity_poly.type
_entity_poly.pdbx_seq_one_letter_code
_entity_poly.pdbx_strand_id
1 'polypeptide(L)'
;MPSAKLENIFQNEQNIARPTAPPAEDSVELDVDDPFNTCYPNLPLIRCIEDDDASPASVSDVTEIDDEVNFELKRAFAVRSFIGHWDAVLSADFRNDLMISAGQDSTARVWRISTGEEIQSLRGHRDAVTSVCFVPVEVQPSMSERYGCHPNQQLCLSASLDCMLNLWLIDRGSKPLESLYTFCGITRLRCFACLTSGETFAIIGNQAGNIEAFDLSSFSLAFSTKAFSDEVVALNIDEQSRRLFAASKEGKFMVWNLVCTTANVGSPLKLENIYASERLHSPERQIIKPSCLKCAFGFSKPDITNGNEFIYMDRGVNLKSLDCATNRIMKLKNRVETGCVCGGIGHHEDYIFCSSFEPVEGVSHIHVRRRSTLRYITSVADDAARRISAIVCGIGDVSLGADRTSSVFRMVTVGSDLTVWNFFNPRSRKMLKCLSKWSDVIIYPERMSCMESDVDGTDDDDSDYEFLSSSEANFPDDASDYLEDSSFDDEDQCEVVHERFVEEEPSKSLCVFTSWYFLQNGRPLVFFELINMGPLKNGDVLSWEDTKQFSKAFRRSGIRQFIHHFPVMQKHSEDILKWGDELECMLVKFNHSKKQVRLLLKSGNLLAKLRKIEEEHVANGREDKLLCLWRPEYCSYMIENSPGQPFGCLSAHLNLLEKNMNARREDIKRFLGPDEKLLTLTAFPRLGCFPFTEPVYPATPGKGTCESYFFPDEVIQNFYPRFFTINKNLIQRRGAKPSIFVPIFQDKETPSPFAETFFDGLGGCEKGIEDHIFMDAMGFGAGCCCLQITFQACNMNEARHLYDQLTNIAPLMLALTAAAPIYRGLLSTIDCRWPVIMQSHDDRSMEELGIGRDPKHIRITKSRASQVSYYLSPAGKRFNDVPLEIDECFYSDLREGGVDDQLAKHIAHLFIRDPLILLQNEINDLDSVEDLEHFHNIHSSNWQTLRLKPPEVPIDGKSPGWRIEFRPCEIQFTDFENAAFTSFIVLLTRAILSLRLDFIVPMSKVNENISRAVGMNAAREQKFWFRKNFLPQEDDENFALARSVTRSAFHKCVSKGCACGDGDKTLIEEGDELIVVLPCAETDDIFPGLIPLIESYLNVVEVDVETYRTLGEYLRLISQRAAGQTLTPAQWIRNFVRSHPAYKQDSVVSEEITYDLLMTVDGLTEEENRDPLLFGSTRETCSASHLPASIKKVTSARFLDGVNA
;
A
#
# COMPACT_ATOMS: atom_id res chain seq x y z
N MET A 1 36.58 32.77 28.23
CA MET A 1 37.19 34.05 27.79
C MET A 1 38.69 33.98 28.04
N PRO A 2 39.54 34.74 27.34
CA PRO A 2 39.35 35.51 26.09
C PRO A 2 40.22 34.91 24.94
N SER A 3 40.34 35.44 23.71
CA SER A 3 39.42 36.11 22.78
C SER A 3 40.13 36.35 21.43
N ALA A 4 39.37 36.49 20.33
CA ALA A 4 39.78 37.18 19.08
C ALA A 4 40.89 36.53 18.21
N LYS A 5 41.10 36.96 16.94
CA LYS A 5 40.20 37.24 15.79
C LYS A 5 41.06 37.62 14.56
N LEU A 6 40.65 37.29 13.33
CA LEU A 6 41.18 37.82 12.05
C LEU A 6 42.66 37.40 11.73
N GLU A 7 43.19 37.45 10.50
CA GLU A 7 42.64 37.68 9.16
C GLU A 7 43.51 37.03 8.05
N ASN A 8 42.86 36.57 6.97
CA ASN A 8 43.21 36.62 5.53
C ASN A 8 44.64 36.45 4.95
N ILE A 9 44.62 36.00 3.67
CA ILE A 9 45.68 36.00 2.63
C ILE A 9 46.81 34.94 2.77
N PHE A 10 46.89 34.08 1.76
CA PHE A 10 48.16 33.67 1.15
C PHE A 10 47.99 33.45 -0.36
N GLN A 11 49.00 33.86 -1.13
CA GLN A 11 49.14 33.60 -2.57
C GLN A 11 50.45 32.84 -2.81
N ASN A 12 50.47 32.09 -3.92
CA ASN A 12 51.63 31.67 -4.70
C ASN A 12 52.67 30.69 -4.08
N GLU A 13 52.50 29.44 -4.48
CA GLU A 13 53.44 28.67 -5.33
C GLU A 13 54.73 28.01 -4.77
N GLN A 14 54.93 26.77 -5.29
CA GLN A 14 56.19 26.02 -5.48
C GLN A 14 56.87 25.46 -4.19
N ASN A 15 57.48 24.26 -4.18
CA ASN A 15 57.79 23.35 -5.31
C ASN A 15 57.97 21.85 -4.92
N ILE A 16 57.85 20.98 -5.92
CA ILE A 16 58.44 19.61 -6.06
C ILE A 16 58.06 18.50 -5.04
N ALA A 17 57.35 17.47 -5.53
CA ALA A 17 57.86 16.09 -5.62
C ALA A 17 56.97 15.21 -6.53
N ARG A 18 57.56 14.36 -7.40
CA ARG A 18 56.86 13.31 -8.17
C ARG A 18 57.56 11.96 -7.95
N PRO A 19 56.85 10.84 -7.73
CA PRO A 19 57.39 9.50 -7.93
C PRO A 19 57.55 9.17 -9.43
N THR A 20 58.47 8.25 -9.76
CA THR A 20 58.83 7.85 -11.12
C THR A 20 58.31 6.45 -11.48
N ALA A 21 58.10 6.20 -12.77
CA ALA A 21 57.77 4.87 -13.30
C ALA A 21 59.03 3.98 -13.49
N PRO A 22 58.90 2.64 -13.42
CA PRO A 22 59.94 1.69 -13.84
C PRO A 22 59.96 1.49 -15.39
N PRO A 23 61.04 0.92 -15.95
CA PRO A 23 61.33 0.95 -17.40
C PRO A 23 60.85 -0.28 -18.19
N ALA A 24 61.09 -0.27 -19.50
CA ALA A 24 60.84 -1.39 -20.43
C ALA A 24 62.07 -1.66 -21.32
N GLU A 25 62.41 -2.95 -21.42
CA GLU A 25 63.32 -3.65 -22.35
C GLU A 25 62.71 -5.09 -22.43
N ASP A 26 62.76 -5.86 -23.52
CA ASP A 26 63.48 -5.66 -24.79
C ASP A 26 62.70 -6.29 -25.97
N SER A 27 63.07 -5.96 -27.21
CA SER A 27 62.34 -6.36 -28.44
C SER A 27 62.94 -7.56 -29.19
N VAL A 28 62.10 -8.25 -29.98
CA VAL A 28 62.54 -9.07 -31.14
C VAL A 28 61.66 -8.71 -32.35
N GLU A 29 62.30 -8.39 -33.47
CA GLU A 29 61.68 -7.88 -34.70
C GLU A 29 61.28 -9.00 -35.68
N LEU A 30 60.49 -8.62 -36.71
CA LEU A 30 60.43 -9.10 -38.12
C LEU A 30 58.96 -9.06 -38.65
N ASP A 31 58.65 -8.61 -39.86
CA ASP A 31 59.27 -7.58 -40.72
C ASP A 31 58.26 -7.11 -41.80
N VAL A 32 58.50 -5.92 -42.39
CA VAL A 32 57.89 -5.29 -43.61
C VAL A 32 56.47 -5.69 -44.10
N ASP A 33 55.48 -4.79 -43.99
CA ASP A 33 54.76 -4.11 -45.11
C ASP A 33 53.51 -3.30 -44.64
N ASP A 34 53.25 -2.13 -45.25
CA ASP A 34 52.10 -1.22 -44.99
C ASP A 34 51.69 -0.55 -46.33
N PRO A 35 50.40 -0.55 -46.75
CA PRO A 35 49.48 0.52 -46.34
C PRO A 35 47.97 0.17 -46.23
N PHE A 36 47.31 0.73 -45.19
CA PHE A 36 45.89 1.15 -45.18
C PHE A 36 44.78 0.19 -45.68
N ASN A 37 44.19 -0.64 -44.79
CA ASN A 37 42.73 -0.83 -44.58
C ASN A 37 42.39 -2.15 -43.85
N THR A 38 41.68 -2.08 -42.72
CA THR A 38 40.62 -3.00 -42.20
C THR A 38 40.28 -2.53 -40.77
N CYS A 39 39.06 -2.17 -40.38
CA CYS A 39 37.73 -2.82 -40.44
C CYS A 39 37.45 -3.75 -39.23
N TYR A 40 36.48 -3.30 -38.44
CA TYR A 40 35.74 -3.94 -37.34
C TYR A 40 35.81 -5.48 -37.24
N PRO A 41 36.17 -6.05 -36.07
CA PRO A 41 36.02 -7.48 -35.81
C PRO A 41 34.56 -7.86 -35.48
N ASN A 42 34.09 -8.93 -36.13
CA ASN A 42 33.00 -9.83 -35.70
C ASN A 42 31.63 -9.20 -35.36
N LEU A 43 30.83 -8.93 -36.39
CA LEU A 43 29.36 -9.03 -36.30
C LEU A 43 28.93 -10.48 -36.64
N PRO A 44 27.80 -10.99 -36.10
CA PRO A 44 27.32 -12.34 -36.41
C PRO A 44 26.87 -12.46 -37.88
N LEU A 45 27.17 -13.61 -38.50
CA LEU A 45 26.77 -13.92 -39.88
C LEU A 45 25.45 -14.70 -39.90
N ILE A 46 24.43 -14.16 -40.58
CA ILE A 46 23.20 -14.92 -40.91
C ILE A 46 23.48 -15.77 -42.14
N ARG A 47 23.23 -17.08 -42.05
CA ARG A 47 23.40 -18.06 -43.15
C ARG A 47 22.30 -17.93 -44.21
N CYS A 48 22.63 -18.33 -45.42
CA CYS A 48 21.68 -18.85 -46.42
C CYS A 48 22.09 -20.28 -46.78
N ILE A 49 21.17 -21.05 -47.36
CA ILE A 49 21.37 -22.43 -47.81
C ILE A 49 20.68 -22.55 -49.18
N GLU A 50 21.38 -23.14 -50.14
CA GLU A 50 20.94 -23.55 -51.49
C GLU A 50 20.52 -25.06 -51.41
N ASP A 51 19.77 -25.69 -52.33
CA ASP A 51 19.60 -25.45 -53.78
C ASP A 51 18.33 -26.18 -54.33
N ASP A 52 18.02 -25.98 -55.62
CA ASP A 52 17.27 -26.84 -56.59
C ASP A 52 16.14 -27.83 -56.14
N ASP A 53 14.92 -27.70 -56.72
CA ASP A 53 14.51 -28.46 -57.94
C ASP A 53 13.09 -28.06 -58.50
N ALA A 54 12.77 -28.50 -59.72
CA ALA A 54 11.46 -28.59 -60.40
C ALA A 54 10.72 -27.30 -60.92
N SER A 55 10.00 -27.46 -62.05
CA SER A 55 9.45 -26.39 -62.92
C SER A 55 8.29 -26.90 -63.82
N PRO A 56 7.74 -26.18 -64.83
CA PRO A 56 7.43 -24.74 -65.00
C PRO A 56 5.98 -24.46 -65.49
N ALA A 57 5.53 -23.19 -65.46
CA ALA A 57 4.41 -22.71 -66.29
C ALA A 57 4.63 -21.25 -66.77
N SER A 58 4.48 -21.02 -68.08
CA SER A 58 5.03 -19.85 -68.79
C SER A 58 4.18 -18.57 -68.81
N VAL A 59 4.81 -17.42 -68.54
CA VAL A 59 4.87 -16.24 -69.43
C VAL A 59 6.28 -15.62 -69.31
N SER A 60 6.86 -15.08 -70.39
CA SER A 60 8.28 -14.70 -70.44
C SER A 60 8.56 -13.18 -70.44
N ASP A 61 9.85 -12.86 -70.21
CA ASP A 61 10.57 -11.65 -70.65
C ASP A 61 10.26 -10.28 -70.01
N VAL A 62 10.67 -10.12 -68.74
CA VAL A 62 11.50 -8.96 -68.35
C VAL A 62 12.69 -9.42 -67.49
N THR A 63 13.88 -9.34 -68.08
CA THR A 63 15.25 -9.44 -67.55
C THR A 63 15.49 -9.45 -66.02
N GLU A 64 16.36 -10.38 -65.62
CA GLU A 64 17.33 -10.36 -64.50
C GLU A 64 17.31 -9.15 -63.54
N ILE A 65 17.20 -9.45 -62.24
CA ILE A 65 17.62 -8.55 -61.15
C ILE A 65 18.84 -9.20 -60.50
N ASP A 66 20.01 -8.57 -60.63
CA ASP A 66 21.29 -9.13 -60.15
C ASP A 66 21.25 -9.58 -58.68
N ASP A 67 21.87 -10.72 -58.38
CA ASP A 67 22.15 -11.15 -57.00
C ASP A 67 22.99 -10.13 -56.23
N GLU A 68 23.78 -9.31 -56.94
CA GLU A 68 24.51 -8.17 -56.39
C GLU A 68 23.55 -7.17 -55.68
N VAL A 69 22.29 -7.04 -56.11
CA VAL A 69 21.27 -6.19 -55.46
C VAL A 69 20.79 -6.79 -54.14
N ASN A 70 20.65 -8.12 -54.04
CA ASN A 70 20.33 -8.80 -52.78
C ASN A 70 21.53 -8.72 -51.80
N PHE A 71 22.75 -8.81 -52.33
CA PHE A 71 23.98 -8.67 -51.56
C PHE A 71 24.20 -7.23 -51.05
N GLU A 72 23.85 -6.20 -51.85
CA GLU A 72 23.81 -4.80 -51.41
C GLU A 72 22.75 -4.57 -50.31
N LEU A 73 21.55 -5.14 -50.44
CA LEU A 73 20.45 -4.89 -49.49
C LEU A 73 20.77 -5.38 -48.07
N LYS A 74 21.47 -6.52 -47.90
CA LYS A 74 21.96 -6.99 -46.60
C LYS A 74 23.01 -6.06 -45.95
N ARG A 75 23.58 -5.10 -46.70
CA ARG A 75 24.50 -4.06 -46.20
C ARG A 75 23.85 -2.69 -45.99
N ALA A 76 22.55 -2.54 -46.28
CA ALA A 76 21.91 -1.23 -46.35
C ALA A 76 21.60 -0.57 -44.99
N PHE A 77 21.48 -1.36 -43.91
CA PHE A 77 21.34 -0.88 -42.54
C PHE A 77 22.54 -1.32 -41.70
N ALA A 78 23.17 -0.38 -40.98
CA ALA A 78 24.06 -0.76 -39.87
C ALA A 78 23.20 -0.88 -38.59
N VAL A 79 23.28 -2.05 -37.95
CA VAL A 79 22.50 -2.41 -36.77
C VAL A 79 23.42 -2.41 -35.54
N ARG A 80 22.95 -1.84 -34.43
CA ARG A 80 23.67 -1.82 -33.15
C ARG A 80 22.71 -2.03 -31.98
N SER A 81 22.96 -3.04 -31.15
CA SER A 81 22.28 -3.25 -29.87
C SER A 81 22.96 -2.46 -28.74
N PHE A 82 22.19 -2.02 -27.76
CA PHE A 82 22.63 -1.22 -26.61
C PHE A 82 22.29 -1.99 -25.33
N ILE A 83 23.32 -2.51 -24.65
CA ILE A 83 23.18 -3.38 -23.49
C ILE A 83 23.40 -2.57 -22.22
N GLY A 84 22.47 -2.65 -21.26
CA GLY A 84 22.68 -2.07 -19.93
C GLY A 84 21.43 -2.05 -19.03
N HIS A 85 20.23 -1.91 -19.59
CA HIS A 85 18.99 -2.11 -18.83
C HIS A 85 18.90 -3.55 -18.28
N TRP A 86 18.39 -3.70 -17.07
CA TRP A 86 18.29 -4.99 -16.37
C TRP A 86 16.97 -5.74 -16.62
N ASP A 87 16.00 -5.08 -17.26
CA ASP A 87 14.69 -5.60 -17.62
C ASP A 87 14.21 -4.85 -18.89
N ALA A 88 13.06 -5.25 -19.45
CA ALA A 88 12.55 -4.80 -20.74
C ALA A 88 12.49 -3.28 -20.91
N VAL A 89 12.81 -2.81 -22.11
CA VAL A 89 12.77 -1.40 -22.51
C VAL A 89 11.38 -1.08 -23.06
N LEU A 90 10.68 -0.16 -22.40
CA LEU A 90 9.27 0.17 -22.66
C LEU A 90 9.11 1.31 -23.67
N SER A 91 10.09 2.22 -23.73
CA SER A 91 10.09 3.39 -24.59
C SER A 91 11.53 3.82 -24.88
N ALA A 92 11.73 4.45 -26.05
CA ALA A 92 12.92 5.23 -26.34
C ALA A 92 12.52 6.49 -27.13
N ASP A 93 13.45 7.43 -27.22
CA ASP A 93 13.39 8.60 -28.11
C ASP A 93 14.81 8.96 -28.54
N PHE A 94 15.01 9.62 -29.69
CA PHE A 94 16.35 9.95 -30.19
C PHE A 94 16.42 11.31 -30.91
N ARG A 95 17.58 11.95 -30.79
CA ARG A 95 17.88 13.24 -31.41
C ARG A 95 19.36 13.34 -31.75
N ASN A 96 19.67 13.51 -33.03
CA ASN A 96 21.03 13.55 -33.58
C ASN A 96 21.87 12.33 -33.15
N ASP A 97 22.96 12.48 -32.41
CA ASP A 97 23.79 11.36 -31.92
C ASP A 97 23.38 10.84 -30.52
N LEU A 98 22.29 11.36 -29.95
CA LEU A 98 21.80 11.00 -28.61
C LEU A 98 20.53 10.16 -28.69
N MET A 99 20.43 9.15 -27.83
CA MET A 99 19.21 8.38 -27.58
C MET A 99 18.91 8.38 -26.09
N ILE A 100 17.64 8.38 -25.72
CA ILE A 100 17.17 8.10 -24.37
C ILE A 100 16.27 6.87 -24.39
N SER A 101 16.33 6.04 -23.34
CA SER A 101 15.50 4.85 -23.17
C SER A 101 14.89 4.78 -21.77
N ALA A 102 13.79 4.06 -21.65
CA ALA A 102 12.99 3.90 -20.43
C ALA A 102 12.82 2.41 -20.13
N GLY A 103 13.27 1.98 -18.95
CA GLY A 103 13.27 0.59 -18.54
C GLY A 103 12.16 0.25 -17.56
N GLN A 104 11.69 -1.00 -17.65
CA GLN A 104 11.00 -1.70 -16.57
C GLN A 104 11.90 -1.79 -15.31
N ASP A 105 13.23 -1.70 -15.46
CA ASP A 105 14.25 -1.66 -14.40
C ASP A 105 14.27 -0.38 -13.53
N SER A 106 13.20 0.42 -13.54
CA SER A 106 13.05 1.73 -12.87
C SER A 106 14.06 2.82 -13.28
N THR A 107 14.87 2.59 -14.32
CA THR A 107 15.81 3.61 -14.84
C THR A 107 15.37 4.19 -16.17
N ALA A 108 15.72 5.46 -16.41
CA ALA A 108 15.91 5.96 -17.76
C ALA A 108 17.42 6.05 -18.04
N ARG A 109 17.84 5.95 -19.30
CA ARG A 109 19.26 5.97 -19.68
C ARG A 109 19.50 6.81 -20.92
N VAL A 110 20.67 7.44 -20.99
CA VAL A 110 21.12 8.26 -22.12
C VAL A 110 22.30 7.58 -22.79
N TRP A 111 22.29 7.50 -24.12
CA TRP A 111 23.27 6.79 -24.92
C TRP A 111 23.86 7.65 -26.03
N ARG A 112 25.11 7.38 -26.40
CA ARG A 112 25.75 7.88 -27.62
C ARG A 112 25.57 6.86 -28.74
N ILE A 113 24.86 7.22 -29.80
CA ILE A 113 24.46 6.28 -30.86
C ILE A 113 25.66 5.83 -31.70
N SER A 114 26.56 6.76 -32.03
CA SER A 114 27.77 6.51 -32.81
C SER A 114 28.71 5.48 -32.18
N THR A 115 29.04 5.65 -30.89
CA THR A 115 29.97 4.77 -30.16
C THR A 115 29.30 3.54 -29.57
N GLY A 116 28.03 3.65 -29.16
CA GLY A 116 27.29 2.62 -28.43
C GLY A 116 27.36 2.74 -26.90
N GLU A 117 27.96 3.81 -26.39
CA GLU A 117 28.24 3.99 -24.96
C GLU A 117 27.01 4.52 -24.19
N GLU A 118 26.80 4.04 -22.96
CA GLU A 118 25.93 4.69 -21.98
C GLU A 118 26.61 5.99 -21.50
N ILE A 119 25.98 7.13 -21.73
CA ILE A 119 26.44 8.45 -21.25
C ILE A 119 26.05 8.61 -19.78
N GLN A 120 24.80 8.29 -19.43
CA GLN A 120 24.28 8.51 -18.08
C GLN A 120 23.08 7.64 -17.73
N SER A 121 23.10 7.05 -16.54
CA SER A 121 21.95 6.42 -15.89
C SER A 121 21.13 7.46 -15.12
N LEU A 122 19.89 7.71 -15.54
CA LEU A 122 18.93 8.58 -14.86
C LEU A 122 18.15 7.73 -13.85
N ARG A 123 18.51 7.88 -12.57
CA ARG A 123 17.96 7.11 -11.43
C ARG A 123 17.19 8.05 -10.51
N GLY A 124 16.07 7.58 -9.97
CA GLY A 124 15.20 8.37 -9.09
C GLY A 124 13.72 8.00 -9.17
N HIS A 125 13.31 7.31 -10.23
CA HIS A 125 12.02 6.62 -10.26
C HIS A 125 12.03 5.39 -9.34
N ARG A 126 10.84 4.99 -8.87
CA ARG A 126 10.61 3.87 -7.94
C ARG A 126 9.84 2.69 -8.56
N ASP A 127 9.38 2.86 -9.79
CA ASP A 127 8.67 1.84 -10.59
C ASP A 127 9.05 2.03 -12.08
N ALA A 128 8.58 1.14 -12.94
CA ALA A 128 8.85 1.08 -14.38
C ALA A 128 8.67 2.43 -15.09
N VAL A 129 9.72 2.89 -15.77
CA VAL A 129 9.68 4.11 -16.57
C VAL A 129 9.01 3.79 -17.91
N THR A 130 7.76 4.22 -18.08
CA THR A 130 6.88 3.82 -19.18
C THR A 130 7.12 4.59 -20.47
N SER A 131 7.62 5.83 -20.36
CA SER A 131 7.74 6.75 -21.48
C SER A 131 8.82 7.81 -21.23
N VAL A 132 9.60 8.11 -22.27
CA VAL A 132 10.59 9.21 -22.29
C VAL A 132 10.40 10.08 -23.54
N CYS A 133 10.84 11.33 -23.49
CA CYS A 133 11.01 12.17 -24.68
C CYS A 133 12.03 13.31 -24.47
N PHE A 134 12.64 13.79 -25.56
CA PHE A 134 13.41 15.02 -25.56
C PHE A 134 12.51 16.26 -25.50
N VAL A 135 13.01 17.34 -24.89
CA VAL A 135 12.38 18.67 -24.99
C VAL A 135 12.78 19.31 -26.33
N PRO A 136 11.86 19.90 -27.13
CA PRO A 136 12.14 20.48 -28.44
C PRO A 136 13.26 21.56 -28.45
N VAL A 137 13.92 21.75 -29.59
CA VAL A 137 15.10 22.65 -29.71
C VAL A 137 14.73 24.11 -29.50
N GLU A 138 13.58 24.48 -30.02
CA GLU A 138 13.11 25.83 -30.29
C GLU A 138 12.85 26.64 -29.00
N VAL A 139 12.74 25.92 -27.89
CA VAL A 139 12.39 26.36 -26.54
C VAL A 139 13.46 26.01 -25.51
N GLN A 140 14.52 25.28 -25.89
CA GLN A 140 15.66 25.03 -25.00
C GLN A 140 16.30 26.33 -24.49
N PRO A 141 16.45 27.43 -25.27
CA PRO A 141 17.03 28.67 -24.76
C PRO A 141 16.26 29.35 -23.61
N SER A 142 14.92 29.40 -23.67
CA SER A 142 14.10 30.00 -22.60
C SER A 142 14.05 29.11 -21.36
N MET A 143 14.00 27.78 -21.55
CA MET A 143 14.16 26.81 -20.47
C MET A 143 15.56 26.91 -19.83
N SER A 144 16.61 27.16 -20.61
CA SER A 144 17.98 27.32 -20.13
C SER A 144 18.15 28.55 -19.24
N GLU A 145 17.54 29.68 -19.59
CA GLU A 145 17.52 30.87 -18.73
C GLU A 145 16.81 30.59 -17.40
N ARG A 146 15.64 29.93 -17.43
CA ARG A 146 14.90 29.58 -16.20
C ARG A 146 15.65 28.62 -15.28
N TYR A 147 16.17 27.51 -15.82
CA TYR A 147 16.79 26.44 -15.01
C TYR A 147 18.30 26.63 -14.81
N GLY A 148 18.86 27.75 -15.27
CA GLY A 148 20.27 28.10 -15.09
C GLY A 148 21.25 27.17 -15.79
N CYS A 149 20.82 26.49 -16.86
CA CYS A 149 21.69 25.61 -17.66
C CYS A 149 22.18 26.31 -18.94
N HIS A 150 23.24 25.77 -19.57
CA HIS A 150 23.81 26.40 -20.76
C HIS A 150 22.95 26.07 -22.00
N PRO A 151 22.65 27.03 -22.91
CA PRO A 151 21.75 26.84 -24.09
C PRO A 151 22.11 25.74 -25.10
N ASN A 152 23.18 24.97 -24.88
CA ASN A 152 23.59 23.85 -25.73
C ASN A 152 23.29 22.49 -25.07
N GLN A 153 23.00 22.48 -23.76
CA GLN A 153 22.75 21.26 -22.99
C GLN A 153 21.36 20.71 -23.27
N GLN A 154 21.24 19.39 -23.27
CA GLN A 154 20.00 18.72 -23.66
C GLN A 154 19.10 18.41 -22.47
N LEU A 155 17.83 18.76 -22.62
CA LEU A 155 16.75 18.48 -21.68
C LEU A 155 15.92 17.30 -22.18
N CYS A 156 15.55 16.40 -21.26
CA CYS A 156 14.61 15.31 -21.52
C CYS A 156 13.67 15.08 -20.34
N LEU A 157 12.55 14.42 -20.60
CA LEU A 157 11.53 14.04 -19.63
C LEU A 157 11.43 12.52 -19.53
N SER A 158 11.13 12.03 -18.32
CA SER A 158 10.74 10.65 -18.07
C SER A 158 9.48 10.56 -17.23
N ALA A 159 8.66 9.55 -17.49
CA ALA A 159 7.41 9.29 -16.82
C ALA A 159 7.32 7.80 -16.40
N SER A 160 6.75 7.53 -15.22
CA SER A 160 6.74 6.18 -14.62
C SER A 160 5.40 5.85 -13.95
N LEU A 161 5.21 4.55 -13.68
CA LEU A 161 4.12 4.03 -12.86
C LEU A 161 4.17 4.48 -11.39
N ASP A 162 5.30 5.01 -10.91
CA ASP A 162 5.43 5.66 -9.59
C ASP A 162 4.68 7.01 -9.47
N CYS A 163 3.93 7.37 -10.51
CA CYS A 163 3.20 8.61 -10.69
C CYS A 163 4.09 9.87 -10.79
N MET A 164 5.39 9.74 -11.08
CA MET A 164 6.29 10.88 -11.26
C MET A 164 6.50 11.24 -12.74
N LEU A 165 6.45 12.53 -13.03
CA LEU A 165 7.02 13.16 -14.23
C LEU A 165 8.30 13.91 -13.82
N ASN A 166 9.45 13.48 -14.34
CA ASN A 166 10.75 14.03 -14.01
C ASN A 166 11.38 14.74 -15.24
N LEU A 167 11.88 15.95 -15.03
CA LEU A 167 12.67 16.72 -16.01
C LEU A 167 14.16 16.57 -15.70
N TRP A 168 14.99 16.30 -16.71
CA TRP A 168 16.43 16.04 -16.54
C TRP A 168 17.27 16.93 -17.44
N LEU A 169 18.48 17.24 -16.96
CA LEU A 169 19.55 17.82 -17.75
C LEU A 169 20.61 16.73 -17.99
N ILE A 170 20.84 16.38 -19.25
CA ILE A 170 21.57 15.16 -19.63
C ILE A 170 23.02 15.13 -19.08
N ASP A 171 23.66 16.28 -18.89
CA ASP A 171 25.05 16.35 -18.40
C ASP A 171 25.18 16.57 -16.88
N ARG A 172 24.07 16.58 -16.11
CA ARG A 172 24.06 17.01 -14.68
C ARG A 172 24.19 15.88 -13.65
N GLY A 173 24.42 14.63 -14.09
CA GLY A 173 24.38 13.47 -13.20
C GLY A 173 22.96 12.98 -12.91
N SER A 174 22.85 11.89 -12.15
CA SER A 174 21.62 11.14 -11.85
C SER A 174 20.65 11.84 -10.88
N LYS A 175 20.37 13.13 -11.06
CA LYS A 175 19.29 13.84 -10.36
C LYS A 175 18.44 14.66 -11.34
N PRO A 176 17.11 14.71 -11.18
CA PRO A 176 16.25 15.56 -11.98
C PRO A 176 16.49 17.05 -11.67
N LEU A 177 16.11 17.91 -12.61
CA LEU A 177 15.95 19.35 -12.40
C LEU A 177 14.69 19.65 -11.58
N GLU A 178 13.59 19.00 -11.96
CA GLU A 178 12.25 19.17 -11.40
C GLU A 178 11.52 17.82 -11.42
N SER A 179 10.62 17.63 -10.45
CA SER A 179 9.92 16.37 -10.19
C SER A 179 8.48 16.63 -9.77
N LEU A 180 7.52 16.11 -10.54
CA LEU A 180 6.08 16.36 -10.33
C LEU A 180 5.32 15.05 -10.13
N TYR A 181 4.54 14.97 -9.06
CA TYR A 181 3.66 13.84 -8.77
C TYR A 181 2.27 14.05 -9.40
N THR A 182 1.82 13.09 -10.21
CA THR A 182 0.58 13.16 -11.01
C THR A 182 -0.52 12.24 -10.48
N PHE A 183 -0.38 11.76 -9.24
CA PHE A 183 -1.34 10.94 -8.45
C PHE A 183 -1.73 9.56 -9.01
N CYS A 184 -1.70 9.37 -10.33
CA CYS A 184 -1.88 8.09 -11.02
C CYS A 184 -0.66 7.75 -11.88
N GLY A 185 -0.34 6.45 -11.98
CA GLY A 185 0.82 5.96 -12.73
C GLY A 185 0.77 6.39 -14.19
N ILE A 186 1.84 7.01 -14.69
CA ILE A 186 1.88 7.57 -16.02
C ILE A 186 2.24 6.46 -17.02
N THR A 187 1.49 6.36 -18.11
CA THR A 187 1.63 5.27 -19.10
C THR A 187 2.11 5.77 -20.46
N ARG A 188 1.85 7.03 -20.81
CA ARG A 188 2.34 7.70 -22.02
C ARG A 188 2.71 9.14 -21.75
N LEU A 189 3.76 9.63 -22.40
CA LEU A 189 4.25 11.00 -22.33
C LEU A 189 4.61 11.51 -23.74
N ARG A 190 4.26 12.75 -24.04
CA ARG A 190 4.71 13.52 -25.22
C ARG A 190 5.02 14.96 -24.80
N CYS A 191 5.95 15.60 -25.49
CA CYS A 191 6.26 17.03 -25.31
C CYS A 191 5.93 17.78 -26.60
N PHE A 192 5.46 19.02 -26.53
CA PHE A 192 5.36 19.91 -27.69
C PHE A 192 5.65 21.37 -27.30
N ALA A 193 6.20 22.14 -28.25
CA ALA A 193 6.46 23.57 -28.09
C ALA A 193 5.37 24.39 -28.79
N CYS A 194 4.73 25.33 -28.09
CA CYS A 194 3.74 26.21 -28.70
C CYS A 194 4.35 27.53 -29.17
N LEU A 195 4.91 27.51 -30.39
CA LEU A 195 5.59 28.65 -31.04
C LEU A 195 4.76 29.96 -31.12
N THR A 196 3.46 29.91 -30.84
CA THR A 196 2.55 31.08 -30.81
C THR A 196 2.43 31.76 -29.44
N SER A 197 2.81 31.09 -28.34
CA SER A 197 2.89 31.68 -26.99
C SER A 197 4.31 31.65 -26.41
N GLY A 198 5.18 30.76 -26.89
CA GLY A 198 6.56 30.58 -26.42
C GLY A 198 6.70 29.51 -25.32
N GLU A 199 5.59 28.95 -24.86
CA GLU A 199 5.53 27.94 -23.79
C GLU A 199 5.74 26.52 -24.35
N THR A 200 6.08 25.59 -23.46
CA THR A 200 6.31 24.17 -23.80
C THR A 200 5.50 23.29 -22.87
N PHE A 201 4.78 22.30 -23.39
CA PHE A 201 3.92 21.46 -22.58
C PHE A 201 4.29 19.98 -22.67
N ALA A 202 4.31 19.31 -21.52
CA ALA A 202 4.29 17.85 -21.44
C ALA A 202 2.84 17.39 -21.34
N ILE A 203 2.37 16.62 -22.33
CA ILE A 203 1.07 15.94 -22.30
C ILE A 203 1.31 14.48 -21.90
N ILE A 204 0.55 14.01 -20.91
CA ILE A 204 0.58 12.62 -20.45
C ILE A 204 -0.78 11.94 -20.64
N GLY A 205 -0.73 10.61 -20.64
CA GLY A 205 -1.86 9.73 -20.37
C GLY A 205 -1.51 8.79 -19.21
N ASN A 206 -2.49 8.48 -18.36
CA ASN A 206 -2.27 7.69 -17.14
C ASN A 206 -3.08 6.38 -17.10
N GLN A 207 -2.78 5.53 -16.11
CA GLN A 207 -3.47 4.25 -15.87
C GLN A 207 -4.97 4.38 -15.64
N ALA A 208 -5.44 5.54 -15.15
CA ALA A 208 -6.85 5.78 -14.87
C ALA A 208 -7.65 6.22 -16.11
N GLY A 209 -7.00 6.53 -17.23
CA GLY A 209 -7.64 7.02 -18.45
C GLY A 209 -7.76 8.55 -18.54
N ASN A 210 -7.06 9.30 -17.68
CA ASN A 210 -6.99 10.76 -17.79
C ASN A 210 -5.99 11.16 -18.88
N ILE A 211 -6.18 12.35 -19.48
CA ILE A 211 -5.17 13.04 -20.27
C ILE A 211 -4.91 14.39 -19.61
N GLU A 212 -3.65 14.69 -19.36
CA GLU A 212 -3.22 15.87 -18.62
C GLU A 212 -2.10 16.59 -19.38
N ALA A 213 -2.04 17.91 -19.28
CA ALA A 213 -0.99 18.73 -19.86
C ALA A 213 -0.42 19.66 -18.80
N PHE A 214 0.90 19.65 -18.67
CA PHE A 214 1.68 20.48 -17.74
C PHE A 214 2.51 21.47 -18.55
N ASP A 215 2.47 22.75 -18.19
CA ASP A 215 3.42 23.72 -18.70
C ASP A 215 4.79 23.43 -18.07
N LEU A 216 5.80 23.18 -18.90
CA LEU A 216 7.18 22.93 -18.46
C LEU A 216 7.90 24.22 -18.08
N SER A 217 7.35 25.37 -18.49
CA SER A 217 7.79 26.67 -18.02
C SER A 217 7.46 26.79 -16.53
N SER A 218 6.19 26.79 -16.11
CA SER A 218 5.80 26.87 -14.69
C SER A 218 6.05 25.58 -13.88
N PHE A 219 6.15 24.43 -14.55
CA PHE A 219 6.05 23.07 -14.02
C PHE A 219 4.69 22.77 -13.32
N SER A 220 3.60 23.38 -13.81
CA SER A 220 2.25 23.25 -13.25
C SER A 220 1.21 22.71 -14.24
N LEU A 221 0.12 22.15 -13.72
CA LEU A 221 -1.00 21.65 -14.50
C LEU A 221 -1.68 22.79 -15.29
N ALA A 222 -1.73 22.67 -16.62
CA ALA A 222 -2.41 23.60 -17.52
C ALA A 222 -3.80 23.08 -17.95
N PHE A 223 -3.97 21.75 -18.03
CA PHE A 223 -5.21 21.08 -18.40
C PHE A 223 -5.25 19.64 -17.86
N SER A 224 -6.41 19.16 -17.40
CA SER A 224 -6.68 17.73 -17.15
C SER A 224 -8.09 17.38 -17.61
N THR A 225 -8.31 16.16 -18.10
CA THR A 225 -9.64 15.64 -18.42
C THR A 225 -9.72 14.12 -18.29
N LYS A 226 -10.91 13.62 -17.93
CA LYS A 226 -11.21 12.19 -17.95
C LYS A 226 -11.58 11.74 -19.37
N ALA A 227 -10.58 11.37 -20.15
CA ALA A 227 -10.77 10.97 -21.56
C ALA A 227 -11.39 9.56 -21.69
N PHE A 228 -10.99 8.62 -20.84
CA PHE A 228 -11.35 7.21 -20.97
C PHE A 228 -11.70 6.57 -19.61
N SER A 229 -12.29 5.37 -19.63
CA SER A 229 -12.59 4.60 -18.41
C SER A 229 -11.53 3.52 -18.08
N ASP A 230 -10.46 3.42 -18.87
CA ASP A 230 -9.34 2.49 -18.69
C ASP A 230 -8.05 3.16 -19.22
N GLU A 231 -6.90 2.56 -18.92
CA GLU A 231 -5.55 3.04 -19.22
C GLU A 231 -5.35 3.65 -20.62
N VAL A 232 -4.68 4.80 -20.69
CA VAL A 232 -4.22 5.38 -21.96
C VAL A 232 -3.06 4.55 -22.51
N VAL A 233 -3.27 3.86 -23.64
CA VAL A 233 -2.27 2.98 -24.28
C VAL A 233 -1.59 3.60 -25.50
N ALA A 234 -2.11 4.72 -26.00
CA ALA A 234 -1.50 5.49 -27.08
C ALA A 234 -1.72 6.99 -26.87
N LEU A 235 -0.68 7.78 -27.18
CA LEU A 235 -0.69 9.23 -27.15
C LEU A 235 0.32 9.73 -28.21
N ASN A 236 -0.14 10.50 -29.19
CA ASN A 236 0.75 11.13 -30.17
C ASN A 236 0.23 12.51 -30.60
N ILE A 237 1.16 13.36 -31.03
CA ILE A 237 0.88 14.72 -31.48
C ILE A 237 1.20 14.79 -32.98
N ASP A 238 0.31 15.39 -33.75
CA ASP A 238 0.52 15.78 -35.15
C ASP A 238 0.74 17.30 -35.16
N GLU A 239 2.00 17.71 -35.27
CA GLU A 239 2.40 19.11 -35.19
C GLU A 239 1.91 19.95 -36.38
N GLN A 240 1.71 19.32 -37.55
CA GLN A 240 1.28 20.00 -38.77
C GLN A 240 -0.19 20.41 -38.69
N SER A 241 -1.04 19.55 -38.12
CA SER A 241 -2.46 19.85 -37.88
C SER A 241 -2.75 20.46 -36.50
N ARG A 242 -1.76 20.48 -35.59
CA ARG A 242 -1.90 20.77 -34.16
C ARG A 242 -2.98 19.92 -33.49
N ARG A 243 -2.90 18.59 -33.67
CA ARG A 243 -3.84 17.63 -33.06
C ARG A 243 -3.16 16.67 -32.11
N LEU A 244 -3.83 16.42 -30.99
CA LEU A 244 -3.53 15.32 -30.08
C LEU A 244 -4.41 14.13 -30.43
N PHE A 245 -3.80 12.97 -30.63
CA PHE A 245 -4.46 11.69 -30.85
C PHE A 245 -4.20 10.79 -29.64
N ALA A 246 -5.23 10.17 -29.08
CA ALA A 246 -5.09 9.20 -27.99
C ALA A 246 -6.01 7.99 -28.17
N ALA A 247 -5.62 6.86 -27.56
CA ALA A 247 -6.45 5.67 -27.47
C ALA A 247 -6.26 4.97 -26.12
N SER A 248 -7.33 4.31 -25.65
CA SER A 248 -7.35 3.59 -24.37
C SER A 248 -7.54 2.09 -24.57
N LYS A 249 -6.97 1.33 -23.62
CA LYS A 249 -7.06 -0.13 -23.47
C LYS A 249 -8.47 -0.69 -23.68
N GLU A 250 -9.52 0.08 -23.35
CA GLU A 250 -10.94 -0.32 -23.50
C GLU A 250 -11.45 -0.44 -24.95
N GLY A 251 -10.68 0.03 -25.95
CA GLY A 251 -11.08 0.02 -27.36
C GLY A 251 -11.56 1.37 -27.91
N LYS A 252 -11.41 2.46 -27.17
CA LYS A 252 -11.79 3.82 -27.60
C LYS A 252 -10.61 4.64 -28.13
N PHE A 253 -10.92 5.54 -29.06
CA PHE A 253 -10.04 6.49 -29.71
C PHE A 253 -10.63 7.91 -29.61
N MET A 254 -9.79 8.93 -29.47
CA MET A 254 -10.21 10.33 -29.40
C MET A 254 -9.18 11.28 -30.03
N VAL A 255 -9.65 12.40 -30.57
CA VAL A 255 -8.80 13.47 -31.14
C VAL A 255 -9.18 14.83 -30.55
N TRP A 256 -8.18 15.63 -30.20
CA TRP A 256 -8.34 17.01 -29.74
C TRP A 256 -7.54 17.98 -30.60
N ASN A 257 -8.05 19.20 -30.79
CA ASN A 257 -7.23 20.32 -31.25
C ASN A 257 -6.39 20.89 -30.10
N LEU A 258 -5.14 21.24 -30.37
CA LEU A 258 -4.22 21.92 -29.45
C LEU A 258 -4.32 23.44 -29.64
N VAL A 259 -5.13 24.11 -28.82
CA VAL A 259 -5.41 25.54 -28.92
C VAL A 259 -4.63 26.31 -27.84
N CYS A 260 -3.55 26.97 -28.22
CA CYS A 260 -2.83 27.90 -27.35
C CYS A 260 -3.39 29.32 -27.54
N THR A 261 -3.47 30.12 -26.47
CA THR A 261 -3.92 31.51 -26.51
C THR A 261 -2.91 32.46 -25.85
N THR A 262 -2.93 33.73 -26.24
CA THR A 262 -1.99 34.78 -25.78
C THR A 262 -2.64 35.80 -24.84
N ALA A 263 -3.76 35.44 -24.21
CA ALA A 263 -4.56 36.35 -23.38
C ALA A 263 -4.29 36.14 -21.88
N ASN A 264 -3.90 37.21 -21.17
CA ASN A 264 -3.42 37.19 -19.78
C ASN A 264 -4.48 36.86 -18.70
N VAL A 265 -5.55 36.12 -19.01
CA VAL A 265 -6.62 35.73 -18.08
C VAL A 265 -7.14 34.32 -18.41
N GLY A 266 -6.37 33.29 -18.10
CA GLY A 266 -6.74 31.88 -18.30
C GLY A 266 -5.53 30.94 -18.24
N SER A 267 -5.75 29.64 -18.37
CA SER A 267 -4.66 28.72 -18.72
C SER A 267 -4.31 28.88 -20.21
N PRO A 268 -3.02 28.85 -20.58
CA PRO A 268 -2.60 29.18 -21.95
C PRO A 268 -3.00 28.13 -22.98
N LEU A 269 -3.08 26.85 -22.58
CA LEU A 269 -3.43 25.71 -23.43
C LEU A 269 -4.85 25.21 -23.13
N LYS A 270 -5.64 25.05 -24.19
CA LYS A 270 -6.95 24.40 -24.18
C LYS A 270 -6.94 23.20 -25.14
N LEU A 271 -7.37 22.03 -24.66
CA LEU A 271 -7.66 20.89 -25.52
C LEU A 271 -9.15 20.87 -25.86
N GLU A 272 -9.50 20.97 -27.14
CA GLU A 272 -10.88 20.88 -27.61
C GLU A 272 -11.10 19.53 -28.28
N ASN A 273 -11.93 18.66 -27.70
CA ASN A 273 -12.24 17.37 -28.33
C ASN A 273 -13.04 17.60 -29.62
N ILE A 274 -12.56 16.99 -30.71
CA ILE A 274 -13.19 17.06 -32.04
C ILE A 274 -13.64 15.69 -32.55
N TYR A 275 -13.30 14.62 -31.84
CA TYR A 275 -13.69 13.25 -32.16
C TYR A 275 -13.61 12.35 -30.92
N ALA A 276 -14.61 11.48 -30.79
CA ALA A 276 -14.60 10.32 -29.93
C ALA A 276 -15.22 9.13 -30.69
N SER A 277 -14.60 7.95 -30.59
CA SER A 277 -15.14 6.73 -31.18
C SER A 277 -16.35 6.22 -30.39
N GLU A 278 -17.52 6.17 -31.03
CA GLU A 278 -18.72 5.54 -30.47
C GLU A 278 -18.85 4.08 -30.94
N ARG A 279 -19.75 3.82 -31.91
CA ARG A 279 -19.92 2.54 -32.57
C ARG A 279 -19.01 2.51 -33.79
N LEU A 280 -18.08 1.56 -33.82
CA LEU A 280 -17.20 1.33 -34.96
C LEU A 280 -17.79 0.24 -35.86
N HIS A 281 -17.57 0.35 -37.16
CA HIS A 281 -18.26 -0.46 -38.17
C HIS A 281 -17.29 -1.25 -39.06
N SER A 282 -17.69 -2.47 -39.45
CA SER A 282 -17.06 -3.24 -40.51
C SER A 282 -17.31 -2.60 -41.90
N PRO A 283 -16.63 -3.06 -42.97
CA PRO A 283 -16.98 -2.70 -44.35
C PRO A 283 -18.43 -3.03 -44.71
N GLU A 284 -18.96 -4.17 -44.20
CA GLU A 284 -20.36 -4.61 -44.33
C GLU A 284 -21.31 -3.89 -43.36
N ARG A 285 -20.81 -2.93 -42.57
CA ARG A 285 -21.51 -2.12 -41.53
C ARG A 285 -21.85 -2.83 -40.22
N GLN A 286 -21.43 -4.08 -40.00
CA GLN A 286 -21.59 -4.74 -38.69
C GLN A 286 -20.90 -3.92 -37.59
N ILE A 287 -21.43 -3.92 -36.36
CA ILE A 287 -20.81 -3.18 -35.25
C ILE A 287 -19.64 -4.00 -34.69
N ILE A 288 -18.43 -3.43 -34.73
CA ILE A 288 -17.22 -4.04 -34.18
C ILE A 288 -16.82 -3.29 -32.91
N LYS A 289 -16.65 -4.01 -31.80
CA LYS A 289 -15.89 -3.51 -30.64
C LYS A 289 -14.44 -3.97 -30.75
N PRO A 290 -13.43 -3.08 -30.76
CA PRO A 290 -12.02 -3.48 -30.72
C PRO A 290 -11.72 -4.32 -29.48
N SER A 291 -10.85 -5.33 -29.63
CA SER A 291 -10.32 -6.02 -28.45
C SER A 291 -9.31 -5.12 -27.73
N CYS A 292 -8.88 -5.52 -26.52
CA CYS A 292 -7.96 -4.78 -25.66
C CYS A 292 -6.76 -4.19 -26.44
N LEU A 293 -6.74 -2.86 -26.60
CA LEU A 293 -5.76 -2.16 -27.44
C LEU A 293 -4.35 -2.28 -26.87
N LYS A 294 -3.36 -2.38 -27.77
CA LYS A 294 -1.94 -2.50 -27.43
C LYS A 294 -1.16 -1.25 -27.80
N CYS A 295 -1.30 -0.79 -29.04
CA CYS A 295 -0.72 0.44 -29.53
C CYS A 295 -1.61 1.01 -30.64
N ALA A 296 -1.55 2.33 -30.79
CA ALA A 296 -2.22 3.06 -31.86
C ALA A 296 -1.39 4.29 -32.24
N PHE A 297 -1.59 4.75 -33.46
CA PHE A 297 -0.99 5.96 -34.02
C PHE A 297 -2.04 6.67 -34.87
N GLY A 298 -2.37 7.92 -34.53
CA GLY A 298 -3.32 8.75 -35.26
C GLY A 298 -2.64 9.84 -36.09
N PHE A 299 -3.16 10.14 -37.27
CA PHE A 299 -2.66 11.20 -38.15
C PHE A 299 -3.79 11.90 -38.93
N SER A 300 -3.52 13.12 -39.40
CA SER A 300 -4.42 13.86 -40.30
C SER A 300 -4.19 13.50 -41.78
N LYS A 301 -5.25 13.35 -42.55
CA LYS A 301 -5.22 13.18 -44.01
C LYS A 301 -5.01 14.56 -44.67
N PRO A 302 -3.89 14.80 -45.39
CA PRO A 302 -3.53 16.15 -45.85
C PRO A 302 -4.54 16.73 -46.86
N ASP A 303 -5.15 15.89 -47.69
CA ASP A 303 -6.08 16.29 -48.76
C ASP A 303 -7.55 16.38 -48.29
N ILE A 304 -7.84 16.13 -47.01
CA ILE A 304 -9.21 16.09 -46.48
C ILE A 304 -9.32 16.96 -45.22
N THR A 305 -10.04 18.08 -45.32
CA THR A 305 -10.36 18.93 -44.17
C THR A 305 -11.09 18.12 -43.09
N ASN A 306 -10.49 18.01 -41.90
CA ASN A 306 -10.94 17.16 -40.78
C ASN A 306 -10.91 15.63 -41.03
N GLY A 307 -10.24 15.16 -42.08
CA GLY A 307 -9.90 13.75 -42.23
C GLY A 307 -8.86 13.35 -41.18
N ASN A 308 -9.24 12.47 -40.26
CA ASN A 308 -8.39 11.89 -39.22
C ASN A 308 -8.44 10.35 -39.34
N GLU A 309 -7.32 9.67 -39.14
CA GLU A 309 -7.23 8.21 -39.24
C GLU A 309 -6.29 7.63 -38.19
N PHE A 310 -6.70 6.53 -37.56
CA PHE A 310 -5.91 5.77 -36.59
C PHE A 310 -5.46 4.44 -37.18
N ILE A 311 -4.16 4.15 -37.08
CA ILE A 311 -3.59 2.82 -37.31
C ILE A 311 -3.36 2.18 -35.95
N TYR A 312 -3.86 0.96 -35.73
CA TYR A 312 -3.80 0.32 -34.42
C TYR A 312 -3.63 -1.20 -34.45
N MET A 313 -3.14 -1.73 -33.33
CA MET A 313 -3.06 -3.16 -33.01
C MET A 313 -3.73 -3.43 -31.67
N ASP A 314 -4.46 -4.56 -31.61
CA ASP A 314 -5.13 -5.07 -30.43
C ASP A 314 -4.61 -6.48 -30.10
N ARG A 315 -5.43 -7.40 -29.58
CA ARG A 315 -5.00 -8.80 -29.37
C ARG A 315 -5.04 -9.67 -30.64
N GLY A 316 -5.55 -9.17 -31.76
CA GLY A 316 -5.61 -9.92 -33.02
C GLY A 316 -4.31 -9.87 -33.83
N VAL A 317 -4.16 -10.81 -34.75
CA VAL A 317 -3.00 -10.94 -35.66
C VAL A 317 -2.90 -9.85 -36.74
N ASN A 318 -3.94 -9.00 -36.88
CA ASN A 318 -4.07 -8.02 -37.96
C ASN A 318 -3.92 -6.58 -37.46
N LEU A 319 -3.05 -5.82 -38.14
CA LEU A 319 -3.08 -4.35 -38.12
C LEU A 319 -4.46 -3.85 -38.59
N LYS A 320 -4.95 -2.74 -38.04
CA LYS A 320 -6.26 -2.16 -38.40
C LYS A 320 -6.12 -0.66 -38.68
N SER A 321 -6.86 -0.15 -39.66
CA SER A 321 -7.10 1.29 -39.82
C SER A 321 -8.51 1.64 -39.36
N LEU A 322 -8.68 2.81 -38.74
CA LEU A 322 -9.96 3.41 -38.38
C LEU A 322 -10.03 4.81 -39.00
N ASP A 323 -10.94 5.00 -39.95
CA ASP A 323 -11.25 6.32 -40.51
C ASP A 323 -12.27 7.05 -39.61
N CYS A 324 -11.87 8.17 -39.02
CA CYS A 324 -12.67 8.90 -38.01
C CYS A 324 -13.87 9.63 -38.61
N ALA A 325 -13.86 9.93 -39.92
CA ALA A 325 -14.98 10.60 -40.58
C ALA A 325 -16.13 9.64 -40.89
N THR A 326 -15.85 8.33 -40.93
CA THR A 326 -16.84 7.28 -41.26
C THR A 326 -17.05 6.24 -40.15
N ASN A 327 -16.25 6.27 -39.09
CA ASN A 327 -16.19 5.24 -38.02
C ASN A 327 -15.97 3.81 -38.55
N ARG A 328 -15.37 3.65 -39.74
CA ARG A 328 -15.13 2.34 -40.36
C ARG A 328 -13.75 1.79 -40.03
N ILE A 329 -13.69 0.52 -39.71
CA ILE A 329 -12.47 -0.25 -39.52
C ILE A 329 -12.14 -1.03 -40.80
N MET A 330 -10.88 -0.95 -41.23
CA MET A 330 -10.31 -1.79 -42.29
C MET A 330 -9.29 -2.77 -41.66
N LYS A 331 -9.51 -4.08 -41.82
CA LYS A 331 -8.53 -5.13 -41.46
C LYS A 331 -7.37 -5.07 -42.48
N LEU A 332 -6.12 -4.92 -42.03
CA LEU A 332 -4.92 -4.87 -42.86
C LEU A 332 -4.06 -6.12 -42.65
N LYS A 333 -4.30 -7.18 -43.44
CA LYS A 333 -3.51 -8.44 -43.39
C LYS A 333 -2.01 -8.17 -43.60
N ASN A 334 -1.18 -8.61 -42.66
CA ASN A 334 0.28 -8.72 -42.83
C ASN A 334 0.62 -10.03 -43.56
N ARG A 335 1.91 -10.26 -43.89
CA ARG A 335 2.32 -11.43 -44.71
C ARG A 335 2.31 -12.78 -43.98
N VAL A 336 2.25 -12.78 -42.65
CA VAL A 336 2.30 -14.00 -41.83
C VAL A 336 0.86 -14.42 -41.51
N GLU A 337 0.50 -15.65 -41.87
CA GLU A 337 -0.84 -16.20 -41.61
C GLU A 337 -0.80 -17.18 -40.43
N THR A 338 -1.69 -16.97 -39.45
CA THR A 338 -1.75 -17.60 -38.12
C THR A 338 -0.69 -17.12 -37.10
N GLY A 339 -0.85 -17.51 -35.82
CA GLY A 339 0.16 -17.42 -34.74
C GLY A 339 0.54 -16.04 -34.17
N CYS A 340 0.88 -15.09 -35.04
CA CYS A 340 1.71 -13.92 -34.72
C CYS A 340 1.12 -12.92 -33.71
N VAL A 341 1.95 -12.51 -32.72
CA VAL A 341 1.58 -11.50 -31.71
C VAL A 341 2.07 -10.11 -32.12
N CYS A 342 1.14 -9.18 -32.35
CA CYS A 342 1.44 -7.79 -32.66
C CYS A 342 2.05 -7.02 -31.46
N GLY A 343 3.08 -6.20 -31.73
CA GLY A 343 3.84 -5.44 -30.74
C GLY A 343 3.61 -3.92 -30.82
N GLY A 344 4.40 -3.24 -31.64
CA GLY A 344 4.50 -1.77 -31.71
C GLY A 344 4.33 -1.20 -33.12
N ILE A 345 4.07 0.12 -33.19
CA ILE A 345 3.91 0.89 -34.44
C ILE A 345 4.86 2.09 -34.41
N GLY A 346 5.60 2.30 -35.49
CA GLY A 346 6.37 3.51 -35.80
C GLY A 346 6.00 4.05 -37.18
N HIS A 347 6.36 5.30 -37.49
CA HIS A 347 6.06 5.91 -38.79
C HIS A 347 7.12 6.96 -39.18
N HIS A 348 7.25 7.23 -40.49
CA HIS A 348 8.08 8.31 -41.03
C HIS A 348 7.54 8.72 -42.40
N GLU A 349 7.33 10.03 -42.65
CA GLU A 349 6.79 10.56 -43.93
C GLU A 349 5.53 9.82 -44.44
N ASP A 350 5.69 8.97 -45.46
CA ASP A 350 4.65 8.18 -46.14
C ASP A 350 4.81 6.67 -45.86
N TYR A 351 5.47 6.31 -44.76
CA TYR A 351 5.74 4.92 -44.36
C TYR A 351 5.30 4.63 -42.92
N ILE A 352 4.77 3.42 -42.72
CA ILE A 352 4.40 2.84 -41.42
C ILE A 352 5.23 1.58 -41.23
N PHE A 353 5.75 1.40 -40.02
CA PHE A 353 6.51 0.23 -39.56
C PHE A 353 5.72 -0.40 -38.41
N CYS A 354 5.46 -1.70 -38.43
CA CYS A 354 4.82 -2.37 -37.29
C CYS A 354 5.42 -3.76 -37.01
N SER A 355 5.58 -4.11 -35.73
CA SER A 355 6.17 -5.39 -35.34
C SER A 355 5.13 -6.50 -35.14
N SER A 356 5.47 -7.70 -35.62
CA SER A 356 4.92 -8.98 -35.14
C SER A 356 6.03 -9.81 -34.49
N PHE A 357 5.62 -10.82 -33.73
CA PHE A 357 6.49 -11.82 -33.12
C PHE A 357 5.87 -13.20 -33.32
N GLU A 358 6.64 -14.12 -33.90
CA GLU A 358 6.27 -15.51 -34.18
C GLU A 358 6.55 -16.37 -32.93
N PRO A 359 5.53 -16.83 -32.17
CA PRO A 359 5.78 -17.50 -30.89
C PRO A 359 6.42 -18.88 -31.02
N VAL A 360 6.37 -19.50 -32.21
CA VAL A 360 6.89 -20.83 -32.49
C VAL A 360 8.37 -20.79 -32.90
N GLU A 361 8.72 -19.90 -33.83
CA GLU A 361 10.11 -19.75 -34.32
C GLU A 361 10.94 -18.78 -33.47
N GLY A 362 10.30 -17.91 -32.69
CA GLY A 362 10.95 -16.92 -31.83
C GLY A 362 11.43 -15.66 -32.57
N VAL A 363 11.13 -15.53 -33.86
CA VAL A 363 11.57 -14.43 -34.72
C VAL A 363 10.66 -13.19 -34.56
N SER A 364 11.27 -12.00 -34.59
CA SER A 364 10.52 -10.74 -34.71
C SER A 364 10.52 -10.27 -36.17
N HIS A 365 9.36 -9.84 -36.68
CA HIS A 365 9.25 -9.23 -38.01
C HIS A 365 8.83 -7.76 -37.93
N ILE A 366 9.41 -6.93 -38.79
CA ILE A 366 9.04 -5.52 -38.98
C ILE A 366 8.40 -5.39 -40.36
N HIS A 367 7.07 -5.25 -40.39
CA HIS A 367 6.33 -5.04 -41.63
C HIS A 367 6.36 -3.56 -42.02
N VAL A 368 6.58 -3.28 -43.30
CA VAL A 368 6.62 -1.93 -43.87
C VAL A 368 5.44 -1.72 -44.80
N ARG A 369 4.69 -0.63 -44.57
CA ARG A 369 3.53 -0.21 -45.38
C ARG A 369 3.70 1.21 -45.88
N ARG A 370 3.02 1.54 -46.97
CA ARG A 370 2.83 2.93 -47.41
C ARG A 370 1.65 3.55 -46.65
N ARG A 371 1.80 4.76 -46.10
CA ARG A 371 0.76 5.43 -45.29
C ARG A 371 -0.40 5.92 -46.15
N SER A 372 -0.12 6.63 -47.25
CA SER A 372 -1.11 7.20 -48.16
C SER A 372 -2.04 6.19 -48.85
N THR A 373 -1.66 4.91 -48.92
CA THR A 373 -2.46 3.86 -49.58
C THR A 373 -2.71 2.63 -48.70
N LEU A 374 -2.17 2.61 -47.46
CA LEU A 374 -2.15 1.47 -46.52
C LEU A 374 -1.55 0.15 -47.07
N ARG A 375 -1.04 0.17 -48.31
CA ARG A 375 -0.52 -0.99 -49.05
C ARG A 375 0.73 -1.53 -48.38
N TYR A 376 0.75 -2.86 -48.20
CA TYR A 376 1.93 -3.62 -47.78
C TYR A 376 3.07 -3.51 -48.80
N ILE A 377 4.30 -3.33 -48.32
CA ILE A 377 5.51 -3.25 -49.16
C ILE A 377 6.36 -4.51 -48.93
N THR A 378 6.93 -4.70 -47.74
CA THR A 378 7.63 -5.94 -47.36
C THR A 378 7.67 -6.17 -45.86
N SER A 379 8.30 -7.27 -45.43
CA SER A 379 8.67 -7.54 -44.04
C SER A 379 10.18 -7.77 -43.94
N VAL A 380 10.81 -7.22 -42.91
CA VAL A 380 12.19 -7.54 -42.52
C VAL A 380 12.11 -8.45 -41.31
N ALA A 381 12.82 -9.58 -41.32
CA ALA A 381 13.02 -10.43 -40.15
C ALA A 381 14.25 -9.96 -39.36
N ASP A 382 14.20 -10.11 -38.04
CA ASP A 382 15.37 -10.02 -37.17
C ASP A 382 15.42 -11.27 -36.28
N ASP A 383 16.35 -12.16 -36.63
CA ASP A 383 16.61 -13.43 -35.94
C ASP A 383 17.26 -13.23 -34.55
N ALA A 384 17.78 -12.02 -34.28
CA ALA A 384 18.44 -11.68 -33.02
C ALA A 384 17.53 -10.88 -32.06
N ALA A 385 16.58 -10.10 -32.56
CA ALA A 385 15.64 -9.35 -31.73
C ALA A 385 14.52 -10.23 -31.17
N ARG A 386 14.51 -10.39 -29.84
CA ARG A 386 13.33 -10.87 -29.13
C ARG A 386 12.23 -9.81 -29.19
N ARG A 387 10.98 -10.26 -29.04
CA ARG A 387 9.72 -9.51 -29.08
C ARG A 387 9.83 -7.97 -28.97
N ILE A 388 9.77 -7.30 -30.12
CA ILE A 388 9.72 -5.83 -30.25
C ILE A 388 8.36 -5.28 -29.75
N SER A 389 8.39 -4.43 -28.74
CA SER A 389 7.21 -3.80 -28.10
C SER A 389 6.86 -2.42 -28.67
N ALA A 390 7.84 -1.62 -29.06
CA ALA A 390 7.65 -0.30 -29.69
C ALA A 390 8.74 0.03 -30.72
N ILE A 391 8.42 0.94 -31.64
CA ILE A 391 9.27 1.36 -32.76
C ILE A 391 9.23 2.89 -32.85
N VAL A 392 10.39 3.54 -32.95
CA VAL A 392 10.54 4.98 -33.16
C VAL A 392 11.39 5.23 -34.41
N CYS A 393 10.92 6.07 -35.33
CA CYS A 393 11.59 6.36 -36.60
C CYS A 393 11.80 7.87 -36.77
N GLY A 394 12.88 8.26 -37.43
CA GLY A 394 13.23 9.66 -37.69
C GLY A 394 14.46 9.81 -38.58
N ILE A 395 14.85 11.05 -38.85
CA ILE A 395 16.18 11.37 -39.39
C ILE A 395 17.12 11.62 -38.21
N GLY A 396 18.30 11.01 -38.23
CA GLY A 396 19.37 11.31 -37.29
C GLY A 396 20.66 11.60 -38.03
N ASP A 397 21.52 12.45 -37.47
CA ASP A 397 22.88 12.60 -37.98
C ASP A 397 23.82 11.51 -37.42
N VAL A 398 24.87 11.22 -38.17
CA VAL A 398 26.02 10.39 -37.78
C VAL A 398 27.30 11.14 -38.12
N SER A 399 28.26 11.15 -37.19
CA SER A 399 29.60 11.69 -37.42
C SER A 399 30.46 10.69 -38.19
N LEU A 400 31.15 11.15 -39.22
CA LEU A 400 32.08 10.38 -40.05
C LEU A 400 33.55 10.78 -39.77
N GLY A 401 33.79 11.48 -38.66
CA GLY A 401 35.09 12.07 -38.31
C GLY A 401 35.37 13.40 -39.01
N ALA A 402 36.34 14.16 -38.48
CA ALA A 402 36.88 15.41 -39.03
C ALA A 402 35.79 16.35 -39.62
N ASP A 403 34.88 16.81 -38.76
CA ASP A 403 33.80 17.77 -39.04
C ASP A 403 32.81 17.38 -40.16
N ARG A 404 32.74 16.10 -40.53
CA ARG A 404 31.76 15.59 -41.50
C ARG A 404 30.61 14.87 -40.79
N THR A 405 29.42 15.47 -40.85
CA THR A 405 28.16 14.79 -40.54
C THR A 405 27.46 14.31 -41.81
N SER A 406 26.81 13.15 -41.72
CA SER A 406 25.77 12.75 -42.67
C SER A 406 24.51 12.38 -41.91
N SER A 407 23.39 12.93 -42.34
CA SER A 407 22.08 12.45 -41.97
C SER A 407 21.88 11.02 -42.49
N VAL A 408 21.12 10.22 -41.75
CA VAL A 408 20.69 8.86 -42.06
C VAL A 408 19.21 8.72 -41.69
N PHE A 409 18.48 7.84 -42.37
CA PHE A 409 17.19 7.39 -41.81
C PHE A 409 17.50 6.43 -40.66
N ARG A 410 16.84 6.62 -39.52
CA ARG A 410 17.04 5.81 -38.33
C ARG A 410 15.72 5.26 -37.82
N MET A 411 15.76 3.98 -37.46
CA MET A 411 14.71 3.28 -36.72
C MET A 411 15.32 2.77 -35.41
N VAL A 412 14.57 2.87 -34.32
CA VAL A 412 14.92 2.34 -33.00
C VAL A 412 13.81 1.38 -32.58
N THR A 413 14.18 0.16 -32.23
CA THR A 413 13.27 -0.90 -31.80
C THR A 413 13.56 -1.23 -30.35
N VAL A 414 12.51 -1.25 -29.52
CA VAL A 414 12.60 -1.56 -28.08
C VAL A 414 11.69 -2.73 -27.72
N GLY A 415 12.03 -3.45 -26.66
CA GLY A 415 11.29 -4.61 -26.17
C GLY A 415 12.13 -5.34 -25.13
N SER A 416 12.38 -6.62 -25.34
CA SER A 416 13.42 -7.35 -24.61
C SER A 416 14.82 -6.78 -24.84
N ASP A 417 15.07 -6.22 -26.03
CA ASP A 417 16.35 -5.67 -26.47
C ASP A 417 16.18 -4.22 -26.94
N LEU A 418 17.26 -3.43 -26.96
CA LEU A 418 17.31 -2.05 -27.44
C LEU A 418 18.25 -1.96 -28.65
N THR A 419 17.69 -1.78 -29.85
CA THR A 419 18.44 -1.88 -31.11
C THR A 419 18.19 -0.67 -32.01
N VAL A 420 19.26 -0.12 -32.59
CA VAL A 420 19.24 1.01 -33.52
C VAL A 420 19.67 0.57 -34.92
N TRP A 421 18.89 0.98 -35.91
CA TRP A 421 19.05 0.66 -37.33
C TRP A 421 19.34 1.96 -38.11
N ASN A 422 20.51 2.08 -38.74
CA ASN A 422 20.91 3.29 -39.49
C ASN A 422 21.06 3.02 -41.00
N PHE A 423 20.28 3.72 -41.83
CA PHE A 423 20.32 3.61 -43.30
C PHE A 423 21.12 4.77 -43.92
N PHE A 424 22.31 4.47 -44.44
CA PHE A 424 23.35 5.46 -44.75
C PHE A 424 23.22 6.21 -46.09
N ASN A 425 22.08 6.13 -46.80
CA ASN A 425 21.92 6.78 -48.12
C ASN A 425 20.59 7.56 -48.32
N PRO A 426 20.32 8.63 -47.55
CA PRO A 426 19.10 9.44 -47.72
C PRO A 426 19.19 10.53 -48.80
N ARG A 427 20.38 10.89 -49.30
CA ARG A 427 20.58 12.05 -50.21
C ARG A 427 20.16 11.83 -51.67
N SER A 428 19.37 10.79 -51.97
CA SER A 428 18.82 10.60 -53.30
C SER A 428 17.40 10.03 -53.26
N ARG A 429 16.61 10.31 -54.30
CA ARG A 429 15.27 9.72 -54.54
C ARG A 429 15.32 8.20 -54.81
N LYS A 430 16.42 7.51 -54.49
CA LYS A 430 16.57 6.06 -54.61
C LYS A 430 15.93 5.26 -53.47
N MET A 431 15.74 5.80 -52.26
CA MET A 431 15.01 5.07 -51.20
C MET A 431 13.62 4.64 -51.71
N LEU A 432 12.90 5.56 -52.37
CA LEU A 432 11.64 5.31 -53.08
C LEU A 432 11.73 4.25 -54.20
N LYS A 433 12.90 4.01 -54.80
CA LYS A 433 13.13 2.96 -55.82
C LYS A 433 13.61 1.62 -55.24
N CYS A 434 14.31 1.61 -54.12
CA CYS A 434 14.68 0.38 -53.42
C CYS A 434 13.44 -0.21 -52.72
N LEU A 435 12.66 0.63 -52.03
CA LEU A 435 11.38 0.24 -51.44
C LEU A 435 10.33 -0.15 -52.50
N SER A 436 10.47 0.27 -53.77
CA SER A 436 9.63 -0.21 -54.87
C SER A 436 10.16 -1.45 -55.59
N LYS A 437 11.39 -1.91 -55.31
CA LYS A 437 11.92 -3.22 -55.74
C LYS A 437 11.56 -4.35 -54.77
N TRP A 438 11.02 -4.02 -53.61
CA TRP A 438 10.64 -4.96 -52.56
C TRP A 438 9.38 -5.79 -52.86
N SER A 439 8.67 -5.53 -53.97
CA SER A 439 7.43 -6.22 -54.33
C SER A 439 7.61 -7.68 -54.77
N ASP A 440 8.80 -8.03 -55.26
CA ASP A 440 8.96 -9.18 -56.17
C ASP A 440 9.53 -10.43 -55.49
N VAL A 441 9.87 -10.35 -54.20
CA VAL A 441 10.34 -11.50 -53.40
C VAL A 441 9.16 -12.17 -52.70
N ILE A 442 8.78 -13.36 -53.17
CA ILE A 442 7.81 -14.27 -52.54
C ILE A 442 8.60 -15.42 -51.90
N ILE A 443 8.19 -15.85 -50.71
CA ILE A 443 8.73 -17.03 -50.02
C ILE A 443 7.52 -17.87 -49.57
N TYR A 444 7.56 -19.16 -49.84
CA TYR A 444 6.62 -20.17 -49.32
C TYR A 444 7.40 -21.26 -48.59
N PRO A 445 6.82 -21.91 -47.56
CA PRO A 445 7.43 -23.06 -46.90
C PRO A 445 7.22 -24.34 -47.74
N GLU A 446 8.27 -25.16 -47.87
CA GLU A 446 8.12 -26.51 -48.39
C GLU A 446 7.46 -27.45 -47.36
N ARG A 447 6.63 -28.38 -47.85
CA ARG A 447 6.03 -29.46 -47.05
C ARG A 447 6.81 -30.76 -47.23
N MET A 448 7.19 -31.41 -46.13
CA MET A 448 7.27 -32.87 -46.14
C MET A 448 5.87 -33.48 -46.03
N SER A 449 5.65 -34.61 -46.70
CA SER A 449 4.34 -35.02 -47.20
C SER A 449 3.68 -36.18 -46.45
N CYS A 450 2.35 -36.12 -46.28
CA CYS A 450 1.51 -37.33 -46.37
C CYS A 450 0.04 -37.01 -46.77
N MET A 451 -0.36 -37.55 -47.92
CA MET A 451 -1.74 -37.77 -48.43
C MET A 451 -2.67 -36.56 -48.66
N GLU A 452 -3.08 -36.43 -49.92
CA GLU A 452 -4.16 -35.57 -50.41
C GLU A 452 -5.52 -36.27 -50.33
N SER A 453 -6.60 -35.48 -50.23
CA SER A 453 -7.89 -35.80 -50.86
C SER A 453 -8.75 -34.54 -51.03
N ASP A 454 -8.72 -33.94 -52.23
CA ASP A 454 -9.79 -33.05 -52.71
C ASP A 454 -11.08 -33.90 -52.97
N VAL A 455 -12.31 -33.43 -53.20
CA VAL A 455 -12.94 -32.15 -53.63
C VAL A 455 -14.31 -32.12 -52.88
N ASP A 456 -14.99 -31.02 -52.49
CA ASP A 456 -15.04 -29.61 -52.92
C ASP A 456 -15.26 -28.67 -51.69
N GLY A 457 -15.56 -27.37 -51.90
CA GLY A 457 -15.99 -26.45 -50.83
C GLY A 457 -17.07 -25.43 -51.24
N THR A 458 -17.61 -24.68 -50.26
CA THR A 458 -18.18 -23.32 -50.39
C THR A 458 -18.40 -22.68 -49.01
N ASP A 459 -17.91 -21.44 -48.87
CA ASP A 459 -18.46 -20.24 -48.20
C ASP A 459 -19.05 -20.27 -46.77
N ASP A 460 -18.61 -19.27 -45.99
CA ASP A 460 -19.28 -18.46 -44.95
C ASP A 460 -20.18 -19.12 -43.87
N ASP A 461 -19.80 -18.95 -42.59
CA ASP A 461 -20.43 -17.89 -41.77
C ASP A 461 -19.58 -17.52 -40.53
N ASP A 462 -19.51 -16.21 -40.19
CA ASP A 462 -18.70 -15.64 -39.10
C ASP A 462 -19.63 -15.04 -38.02
N SER A 463 -20.32 -15.90 -37.25
CA SER A 463 -21.26 -15.45 -36.22
C SER A 463 -21.34 -16.36 -34.98
N ASP A 464 -21.02 -15.80 -33.82
CA ASP A 464 -21.73 -16.13 -32.56
C ASP A 464 -21.46 -15.05 -31.49
N TYR A 465 -22.53 -14.38 -31.03
CA TYR A 465 -22.71 -13.66 -29.74
C TYR A 465 -23.91 -12.70 -29.85
N GLU A 466 -25.13 -13.24 -29.68
CA GLU A 466 -26.37 -12.44 -29.75
C GLU A 466 -26.62 -11.52 -28.54
N PHE A 467 -27.54 -10.58 -28.76
CA PHE A 467 -27.92 -9.52 -27.82
C PHE A 467 -29.24 -9.86 -27.12
N LEU A 468 -29.35 -9.58 -25.82
CA LEU A 468 -30.63 -9.60 -25.12
C LEU A 468 -31.37 -8.26 -25.30
N SER A 469 -32.58 -8.31 -25.88
CA SER A 469 -33.57 -7.25 -25.75
C SER A 469 -35.01 -7.77 -25.85
N SER A 470 -35.87 -7.30 -24.94
CA SER A 470 -37.34 -7.42 -24.88
C SER A 470 -38.07 -7.33 -26.25
N SER A 471 -39.26 -7.89 -26.47
CA SER A 471 -40.46 -7.83 -25.59
C SER A 471 -41.66 -8.70 -26.03
N GLU A 472 -42.55 -9.00 -25.06
CA GLU A 472 -44.02 -9.22 -25.19
C GLU A 472 -44.64 -10.53 -25.78
N ALA A 473 -45.86 -10.82 -25.26
CA ALA A 473 -46.99 -11.58 -25.84
C ALA A 473 -47.13 -13.12 -25.67
N ASN A 474 -47.73 -13.51 -24.53
CA ASN A 474 -48.96 -14.32 -24.40
C ASN A 474 -49.12 -15.73 -25.04
N PHE A 475 -49.18 -16.75 -24.16
CA PHE A 475 -50.26 -17.78 -24.02
C PHE A 475 -50.54 -18.81 -25.16
N PRO A 476 -51.24 -19.94 -24.89
CA PRO A 476 -51.56 -20.60 -23.61
C PRO A 476 -51.30 -22.13 -23.57
N ASP A 477 -51.63 -22.76 -22.42
CA ASP A 477 -52.01 -24.18 -22.21
C ASP A 477 -50.98 -25.29 -22.59
N ASP A 478 -51.01 -26.52 -22.04
CA ASP A 478 -51.92 -27.18 -21.09
C ASP A 478 -51.15 -28.24 -20.24
N ALA A 479 -51.83 -28.89 -19.28
CA ALA A 479 -51.67 -30.26 -18.75
C ALA A 479 -50.29 -31.00 -18.74
N SER A 480 -49.92 -31.84 -17.75
CA SER A 480 -50.55 -32.23 -16.46
C SER A 480 -49.56 -33.07 -15.63
N ASP A 481 -49.99 -33.43 -14.41
CA ASP A 481 -49.39 -34.38 -13.46
C ASP A 481 -48.76 -35.65 -14.07
N TYR A 482 -47.75 -36.22 -13.38
CA TYR A 482 -47.79 -37.62 -12.93
C TYR A 482 -46.96 -37.84 -11.66
N LEU A 483 -47.20 -38.97 -10.98
CA LEU A 483 -46.90 -39.28 -9.58
C LEU A 483 -45.79 -40.33 -9.40
N GLU A 484 -45.39 -40.50 -8.12
CA GLU A 484 -44.79 -41.72 -7.51
C GLU A 484 -43.37 -42.09 -7.97
N ASP A 485 -42.37 -42.14 -7.07
CA ASP A 485 -42.15 -43.09 -5.95
C ASP A 485 -41.72 -44.51 -6.39
N SER A 486 -40.48 -44.87 -6.08
CA SER A 486 -40.14 -46.12 -5.37
C SER A 486 -38.65 -46.17 -4.96
N SER A 487 -38.35 -46.87 -3.88
CA SER A 487 -37.03 -47.04 -3.26
C SER A 487 -36.49 -48.48 -3.42
N PHE A 488 -35.61 -48.93 -2.51
CA PHE A 488 -35.04 -50.29 -2.34
C PHE A 488 -33.82 -50.65 -3.24
N ASP A 489 -32.77 -51.32 -2.77
CA ASP A 489 -32.21 -51.49 -1.40
C ASP A 489 -30.79 -52.14 -1.45
N ASP A 490 -30.22 -52.40 -0.25
CA ASP A 490 -29.20 -53.42 0.10
C ASP A 490 -27.72 -53.37 -0.40
N GLU A 491 -26.85 -53.01 0.55
CA GLU A 491 -25.69 -53.75 1.11
C GLU A 491 -24.74 -54.67 0.29
N ASP A 492 -23.44 -54.42 0.50
CA ASP A 492 -22.33 -55.35 0.85
C ASP A 492 -21.42 -56.13 -0.15
N GLN A 493 -20.10 -55.91 0.04
CA GLN A 493 -18.94 -56.86 0.10
C GLN A 493 -18.24 -57.43 -1.16
N CYS A 494 -16.97 -57.00 -1.29
CA CYS A 494 -15.74 -57.83 -1.27
C CYS A 494 -15.02 -58.42 -2.53
N GLU A 495 -13.70 -58.58 -2.31
CA GLU A 495 -12.61 -59.29 -3.03
C GLU A 495 -12.28 -58.88 -4.50
N VAL A 496 -11.04 -58.61 -4.94
CA VAL A 496 -9.62 -58.91 -4.57
C VAL A 496 -9.02 -60.19 -5.19
N VAL A 497 -8.16 -60.01 -6.21
CA VAL A 497 -7.04 -60.88 -6.65
C VAL A 497 -5.98 -59.93 -7.26
N HIS A 498 -4.77 -59.73 -6.71
CA HIS A 498 -3.50 -60.48 -6.91
C HIS A 498 -3.05 -60.65 -8.39
N GLU A 499 -1.77 -60.54 -8.79
CA GLU A 499 -0.47 -60.98 -8.22
C GLU A 499 0.67 -59.91 -8.40
N ARG A 500 1.70 -59.73 -7.53
CA ARG A 500 3.01 -60.46 -7.35
C ARG A 500 3.89 -60.51 -8.62
N PHE A 501 5.24 -60.42 -8.62
CA PHE A 501 6.36 -60.15 -7.68
C PHE A 501 7.60 -59.70 -8.55
N VAL A 502 8.85 -59.40 -8.15
CA VAL A 502 9.68 -59.58 -6.91
C VAL A 502 10.67 -58.38 -6.72
N GLU A 503 11.87 -58.58 -6.15
CA GLU A 503 12.92 -57.59 -5.77
C GLU A 503 14.15 -57.60 -6.73
N GLU A 504 14.99 -56.54 -6.73
CA GLU A 504 16.47 -56.64 -6.61
C GLU A 504 17.18 -55.28 -6.38
N GLU A 505 18.36 -55.31 -5.73
CA GLU A 505 19.24 -54.18 -5.33
C GLU A 505 20.71 -54.69 -5.36
N PRO A 506 21.81 -53.91 -5.14
CA PRO A 506 22.12 -52.50 -5.45
C PRO A 506 23.53 -52.32 -6.12
N SER A 507 23.96 -51.11 -6.55
CA SER A 507 25.37 -50.65 -6.39
C SER A 507 25.74 -49.21 -6.86
N LYS A 508 26.33 -48.44 -5.93
CA LYS A 508 27.43 -47.42 -6.01
C LYS A 508 27.78 -46.81 -7.40
N SER A 509 27.97 -45.48 -7.50
CA SER A 509 29.16 -44.79 -6.96
C SER A 509 29.16 -43.23 -7.05
N LEU A 510 30.12 -42.63 -6.33
CA LEU A 510 30.68 -41.24 -6.26
C LEU A 510 30.29 -40.18 -7.34
N CYS A 511 30.35 -38.85 -7.09
CA CYS A 511 30.98 -38.11 -5.98
C CYS A 511 30.38 -36.70 -5.68
N VAL A 512 30.09 -36.43 -4.41
CA VAL A 512 30.50 -35.25 -3.59
C VAL A 512 30.59 -33.84 -4.23
N PHE A 513 29.82 -32.89 -3.67
CA PHE A 513 30.40 -31.73 -2.95
C PHE A 513 29.50 -31.20 -1.81
N THR A 514 29.75 -31.75 -0.61
CA THR A 514 29.51 -31.19 0.74
C THR A 514 28.30 -30.27 1.00
N SER A 515 27.25 -30.83 1.61
CA SER A 515 26.43 -30.14 2.61
C SER A 515 26.73 -30.71 4.00
N TRP A 516 27.23 -29.88 4.92
CA TRP A 516 27.46 -30.22 6.34
C TRP A 516 27.36 -28.95 7.19
N TYR A 517 26.18 -28.65 7.73
CA TYR A 517 26.00 -27.84 8.94
C TYR A 517 24.74 -28.32 9.69
N PHE A 518 24.65 -27.99 10.98
CA PHE A 518 23.86 -28.76 11.94
C PHE A 518 22.34 -28.51 11.88
N LEU A 519 21.59 -29.61 12.08
CA LEU A 519 20.20 -29.57 12.52
C LEU A 519 20.14 -29.25 14.02
N GLN A 520 19.97 -27.97 14.36
CA GLN A 520 19.39 -27.53 15.63
C GLN A 520 18.70 -26.17 15.45
N ASN A 521 17.45 -26.06 15.90
CA ASN A 521 16.62 -24.84 15.97
C ASN A 521 16.28 -24.09 14.66
N GLY A 522 16.40 -24.72 13.50
CA GLY A 522 15.90 -24.15 12.23
C GLY A 522 14.38 -24.14 12.12
N ARG A 523 13.72 -23.04 12.51
CA ARG A 523 12.37 -22.66 12.03
C ARG A 523 12.50 -21.59 10.93
N PRO A 524 11.70 -21.62 9.85
CA PRO A 524 11.52 -20.46 8.99
C PRO A 524 10.69 -19.41 9.75
N LEU A 525 11.38 -18.47 10.43
CA LEU A 525 10.77 -17.34 11.12
C LEU A 525 10.83 -16.10 10.22
N VAL A 526 9.82 -15.93 9.36
CA VAL A 526 9.72 -14.77 8.45
C VAL A 526 8.26 -14.35 8.27
N PHE A 527 8.00 -13.08 7.98
CA PHE A 527 6.69 -12.44 7.73
C PHE A 527 5.67 -12.31 8.89
N PHE A 528 5.67 -13.16 9.91
CA PHE A 528 4.57 -13.24 10.90
C PHE A 528 4.39 -12.05 11.86
N GLU A 529 5.34 -11.11 11.94
CA GLU A 529 5.51 -10.27 13.14
C GLU A 529 5.04 -8.80 12.99
N LEU A 530 4.59 -8.40 11.78
CA LEU A 530 4.20 -7.01 11.50
C LEU A 530 3.00 -6.50 12.33
N ILE A 531 2.19 -7.43 12.84
CA ILE A 531 0.95 -7.20 13.62
C ILE A 531 0.94 -8.11 14.88
N ASN A 532 2.13 -8.47 15.41
CA ASN A 532 2.25 -9.55 16.40
C ASN A 532 2.76 -9.05 17.75
N MET A 533 2.24 -9.66 18.82
CA MET A 533 2.96 -9.91 20.06
C MET A 533 3.58 -11.31 19.91
N GLY A 534 4.92 -11.37 19.78
CA GLY A 534 5.68 -12.56 19.37
C GLY A 534 5.30 -13.88 20.07
N PRO A 535 5.45 -15.04 19.40
CA PRO A 535 4.92 -16.32 19.88
C PRO A 535 5.38 -16.65 21.29
N LEU A 536 4.41 -16.90 22.19
CA LEU A 536 4.66 -17.05 23.62
C LEU A 536 5.64 -18.20 23.90
N LYS A 537 6.84 -17.85 24.38
CA LYS A 537 7.84 -18.82 24.82
C LYS A 537 7.35 -19.58 26.06
N ASN A 538 7.47 -20.90 26.00
CA ASN A 538 7.30 -21.77 27.15
C ASN A 538 8.64 -21.89 27.90
N GLY A 539 8.65 -21.59 29.19
CA GLY A 539 9.80 -21.70 30.07
C GLY A 539 9.40 -21.50 31.53
N ASP A 540 10.28 -21.85 32.46
CA ASP A 540 10.02 -21.70 33.89
C ASP A 540 10.00 -20.21 34.27
N VAL A 541 8.82 -19.71 34.65
CA VAL A 541 8.59 -18.29 34.97
C VAL A 541 8.87 -18.01 36.44
N LEU A 542 9.59 -16.92 36.71
CA LEU A 542 10.14 -16.63 38.03
C LEU A 542 9.17 -15.94 38.99
N SER A 543 9.39 -16.16 40.30
CA SER A 543 8.69 -15.41 41.35
C SER A 543 9.14 -13.96 41.38
N TRP A 544 8.42 -13.08 42.08
CA TRP A 544 8.88 -11.72 42.31
C TRP A 544 10.17 -11.65 43.15
N GLU A 545 10.33 -12.55 44.13
CA GLU A 545 11.53 -12.57 44.98
C GLU A 545 12.80 -12.87 44.17
N ASP A 546 12.69 -13.73 43.16
CA ASP A 546 13.77 -14.02 42.20
C ASP A 546 13.91 -12.88 41.18
N THR A 547 12.80 -12.48 40.53
CA THR A 547 12.76 -11.42 39.51
C THR A 547 13.40 -10.12 39.99
N LYS A 548 13.14 -9.74 41.25
CA LYS A 548 13.69 -8.54 41.89
C LYS A 548 15.22 -8.57 42.03
N GLN A 549 15.83 -9.75 42.18
CA GLN A 549 17.30 -9.89 42.26
C GLN A 549 17.96 -9.59 40.90
N PHE A 550 17.34 -10.03 39.81
CA PHE A 550 17.91 -9.92 38.46
C PHE A 550 17.49 -8.66 37.68
N SER A 551 16.37 -8.01 38.05
CA SER A 551 15.79 -6.84 37.36
C SER A 551 16.83 -5.82 36.87
N LYS A 552 17.77 -5.38 37.72
CA LYS A 552 18.75 -4.36 37.32
C LYS A 552 19.77 -4.86 36.28
N ALA A 553 20.17 -6.13 36.38
CA ALA A 553 21.07 -6.76 35.40
C ALA A 553 20.33 -6.97 34.07
N PHE A 554 19.09 -7.50 34.13
CA PHE A 554 18.21 -7.72 32.99
C PHE A 554 17.91 -6.43 32.22
N ARG A 555 17.52 -5.36 32.92
CA ARG A 555 17.34 -4.03 32.31
C ARG A 555 18.61 -3.54 31.62
N ARG A 556 19.79 -3.73 32.22
CA ARG A 556 21.05 -3.34 31.57
C ARG A 556 21.38 -4.21 30.35
N SER A 557 21.00 -5.49 30.36
CA SER A 557 21.07 -6.36 29.18
C SER A 557 20.20 -5.83 28.04
N GLY A 558 18.92 -5.52 28.29
CA GLY A 558 18.02 -4.94 27.28
C GLY A 558 18.51 -3.59 26.71
N ILE A 559 19.17 -2.75 27.52
CA ILE A 559 19.83 -1.53 27.04
C ILE A 559 21.04 -1.85 26.15
N ARG A 560 21.88 -2.83 26.51
CA ARG A 560 23.00 -3.30 25.68
C ARG A 560 22.55 -3.88 24.35
N GLN A 561 21.51 -4.73 24.36
CA GLN A 561 20.88 -5.28 23.16
C GLN A 561 20.44 -4.17 22.20
N PHE A 562 19.70 -3.18 22.71
CA PHE A 562 19.26 -2.04 21.90
C PHE A 562 20.46 -1.26 21.31
N ILE A 563 21.45 -0.92 22.13
CA ILE A 563 22.66 -0.19 21.69
C ILE A 563 23.43 -0.97 20.61
N HIS A 564 23.53 -2.29 20.75
CA HIS A 564 24.25 -3.15 19.80
C HIS A 564 23.60 -3.12 18.40
N HIS A 565 22.27 -3.25 18.34
CA HIS A 565 21.53 -3.30 17.06
C HIS A 565 21.18 -1.92 16.49
N PHE A 566 21.16 -0.86 17.30
CA PHE A 566 20.75 0.49 16.88
C PHE A 566 21.49 1.04 15.63
N PRO A 567 22.82 0.87 15.46
CA PRO A 567 23.52 1.27 14.24
C PRO A 567 23.12 0.53 12.95
N VAL A 568 22.36 -0.56 13.07
CA VAL A 568 21.74 -1.29 11.95
C VAL A 568 20.28 -0.84 11.79
N MET A 569 19.53 -0.71 12.89
CA MET A 569 18.16 -0.15 12.88
C MET A 569 18.09 1.26 12.28
N GLN A 570 19.13 2.09 12.47
CA GLN A 570 19.24 3.42 11.86
C GLN A 570 19.39 3.40 10.34
N LYS A 571 19.81 2.26 9.75
CA LYS A 571 19.95 2.06 8.31
C LYS A 571 18.69 1.46 7.68
N HIS A 572 17.66 1.16 8.48
CA HIS A 572 16.37 0.71 7.99
C HIS A 572 15.64 1.91 7.35
N SER A 573 15.54 1.90 6.03
CA SER A 573 15.02 2.99 5.22
C SER A 573 14.47 2.47 3.90
N GLU A 574 13.62 3.29 3.24
CA GLU A 574 12.91 2.94 2.00
C GLU A 574 11.84 1.85 2.20
N ASP A 575 11.43 1.63 3.46
CA ASP A 575 10.31 0.77 3.84
C ASP A 575 9.00 1.22 3.15
N ILE A 576 8.27 0.26 2.58
CA ILE A 576 6.93 0.48 2.06
C ILE A 576 5.94 0.55 3.23
N LEU A 577 4.96 1.45 3.16
CA LEU A 577 3.83 1.49 4.09
C LEU A 577 3.08 0.14 4.07
N LYS A 578 3.21 -0.60 5.17
CA LYS A 578 2.40 -1.78 5.53
C LYS A 578 1.62 -1.46 6.79
N TRP A 579 0.44 -2.06 6.96
CA TRP A 579 -0.40 -1.82 8.14
C TRP A 579 -1.34 -3.00 8.43
N GLY A 580 -1.92 -3.03 9.63
CA GLY A 580 -2.88 -4.04 10.05
C GLY A 580 -3.61 -3.68 11.33
N ASP A 581 -4.76 -4.30 11.54
CA ASP A 581 -5.59 -4.17 12.75
C ASP A 581 -5.41 -5.36 13.70
N GLU A 582 -5.62 -5.10 14.99
CA GLU A 582 -5.63 -6.06 16.08
C GLU A 582 -7.02 -5.93 16.76
N LEU A 583 -7.84 -6.97 16.70
CA LEU A 583 -9.19 -7.03 17.28
C LEU A 583 -9.21 -8.00 18.46
N GLU A 584 -9.47 -7.49 19.66
CA GLU A 584 -9.67 -8.30 20.86
C GLU A 584 -11.17 -8.63 21.03
N CYS A 585 -11.52 -9.92 21.15
CA CYS A 585 -12.91 -10.38 21.14
C CYS A 585 -13.26 -11.19 22.41
N MET A 586 -14.50 -11.09 22.87
CA MET A 586 -15.01 -11.85 24.02
C MET A 586 -15.87 -13.04 23.59
N LEU A 587 -15.50 -14.23 24.06
CA LEU A 587 -16.34 -15.43 24.00
C LEU A 587 -17.43 -15.34 25.07
N VAL A 588 -18.69 -15.45 24.66
CA VAL A 588 -19.85 -15.54 25.56
C VAL A 588 -20.64 -16.82 25.31
N LYS A 589 -21.41 -17.23 26.32
CA LYS A 589 -22.43 -18.26 26.21
C LYS A 589 -23.76 -17.75 26.74
N PHE A 590 -24.81 -17.88 25.95
CA PHE A 590 -26.17 -17.55 26.31
C PHE A 590 -26.86 -18.73 27.01
N ASN A 591 -27.87 -18.41 27.80
CA ASN A 591 -28.82 -19.36 28.36
C ASN A 591 -30.22 -18.74 28.23
N HIS A 592 -30.80 -18.92 27.05
CA HIS A 592 -32.11 -18.37 26.68
C HIS A 592 -33.23 -18.80 27.65
N SER A 593 -33.15 -20.01 28.22
CA SER A 593 -34.13 -20.52 29.21
C SER A 593 -34.15 -19.76 30.54
N LYS A 594 -33.10 -19.00 30.85
CA LYS A 594 -32.94 -18.25 32.11
C LYS A 594 -32.76 -16.74 31.93
N LYS A 595 -32.71 -16.25 30.69
CA LYS A 595 -32.19 -14.90 30.36
C LYS A 595 -30.85 -14.61 31.07
N GLN A 596 -29.88 -15.51 30.91
CA GLN A 596 -28.52 -15.34 31.44
C GLN A 596 -27.51 -15.39 30.31
N VAL A 597 -26.45 -14.58 30.41
CA VAL A 597 -25.29 -14.60 29.50
C VAL A 597 -24.01 -14.54 30.35
N ARG A 598 -22.99 -15.32 29.98
CA ARG A 598 -21.74 -15.45 30.75
C ARG A 598 -20.53 -15.49 29.84
N LEU A 599 -19.38 -15.10 30.38
CA LEU A 599 -18.09 -15.19 29.70
C LEU A 599 -17.61 -16.64 29.65
N LEU A 600 -17.31 -17.13 28.45
CA LEU A 600 -17.06 -18.54 28.16
C LEU A 600 -15.55 -18.85 28.21
N LEU A 601 -15.12 -19.61 29.22
CA LEU A 601 -13.71 -19.89 29.51
C LEU A 601 -13.13 -21.00 28.60
N LYS A 602 -13.19 -20.79 27.28
CA LYS A 602 -12.91 -21.79 26.24
C LYS A 602 -11.73 -21.45 25.32
N SER A 603 -11.22 -20.21 25.38
CA SER A 603 -10.24 -19.66 24.40
C SER A 603 -9.00 -20.53 24.20
N GLY A 604 -8.33 -21.02 25.26
CA GLY A 604 -7.11 -21.83 25.13
C GLY A 604 -7.30 -23.12 24.31
N ASN A 605 -8.44 -23.80 24.48
CA ASN A 605 -8.82 -24.98 23.68
C ASN A 605 -9.13 -24.62 22.22
N LEU A 606 -9.62 -23.41 21.96
CA LEU A 606 -9.97 -22.91 20.63
C LEU A 606 -8.71 -22.46 19.88
N LEU A 607 -7.83 -21.68 20.54
CA LEU A 607 -6.51 -21.28 20.05
C LEU A 607 -5.56 -22.46 19.79
N ALA A 608 -5.75 -23.60 20.47
CA ALA A 608 -5.04 -24.84 20.15
C ALA A 608 -5.48 -25.46 18.81
N LYS A 609 -6.73 -25.27 18.39
CA LYS A 609 -7.22 -25.70 17.07
C LYS A 609 -6.82 -24.70 15.98
N LEU A 610 -7.07 -23.42 16.22
CA LEU A 610 -6.85 -22.35 15.24
C LEU A 610 -5.37 -22.22 14.86
N ARG A 611 -4.45 -22.24 15.84
CA ARG A 611 -3.01 -22.20 15.54
C ARG A 611 -2.49 -23.49 14.90
N LYS A 612 -3.16 -24.64 15.03
CA LYS A 612 -2.82 -25.84 14.26
C LYS A 612 -3.11 -25.64 12.76
N ILE A 613 -4.14 -24.85 12.42
CA ILE A 613 -4.43 -24.45 11.04
C ILE A 613 -3.38 -23.44 10.54
N GLU A 614 -2.94 -22.49 11.37
CA GLU A 614 -1.79 -21.61 11.06
C GLU A 614 -0.52 -22.45 10.78
N GLU A 615 -0.14 -23.33 11.71
CA GLU A 615 1.04 -24.22 11.61
C GLU A 615 0.97 -25.12 10.36
N GLU A 616 -0.20 -25.65 10.01
CA GLU A 616 -0.40 -26.42 8.78
C GLU A 616 -0.25 -25.59 7.51
N HIS A 617 -0.62 -24.30 7.51
CA HIS A 617 -0.34 -23.41 6.36
C HIS A 617 1.15 -23.14 6.21
N VAL A 618 1.87 -22.86 7.31
CA VAL A 618 3.33 -22.63 7.29
C VAL A 618 4.07 -23.90 6.85
N ALA A 619 3.74 -25.06 7.43
CA ALA A 619 4.39 -26.33 7.09
C ALA A 619 4.20 -26.74 5.62
N ASN A 620 3.12 -26.31 4.98
CA ASN A 620 2.86 -26.52 3.55
C ASN A 620 3.37 -25.39 2.64
N GLY A 621 4.07 -24.38 3.17
CA GLY A 621 4.57 -23.24 2.38
C GLY A 621 3.47 -22.32 1.83
N ARG A 622 2.32 -22.24 2.52
CA ARG A 622 1.12 -21.46 2.13
C ARG A 622 0.86 -20.28 3.06
N GLU A 623 1.92 -19.74 3.67
CA GLU A 623 1.89 -18.57 4.55
C GLU A 623 1.30 -17.32 3.87
N ASP A 624 1.36 -17.23 2.54
CA ASP A 624 0.79 -16.14 1.76
C ASP A 624 -0.74 -16.27 1.51
N LYS A 625 -1.32 -17.44 1.81
CA LYS A 625 -2.76 -17.72 1.75
C LYS A 625 -3.44 -17.70 3.12
N LEU A 626 -2.70 -17.39 4.19
CA LEU A 626 -3.24 -17.36 5.54
C LEU A 626 -4.18 -16.17 5.73
N LEU A 627 -5.41 -16.43 6.18
CA LEU A 627 -6.47 -15.43 6.35
C LEU A 627 -6.33 -14.60 7.64
N CYS A 628 -5.90 -15.25 8.72
CA CYS A 628 -5.95 -14.77 10.10
C CYS A 628 -4.73 -15.22 10.90
N LEU A 629 -4.31 -14.41 11.88
CA LEU A 629 -3.49 -14.83 13.01
C LEU A 629 -4.34 -14.81 14.28
N TRP A 630 -4.33 -15.89 15.06
CA TRP A 630 -5.11 -16.01 16.30
C TRP A 630 -4.20 -16.01 17.53
N ARG A 631 -4.46 -15.11 18.49
CA ARG A 631 -3.55 -14.87 19.63
C ARG A 631 -4.27 -14.93 20.99
N PRO A 632 -3.56 -15.42 22.04
CA PRO A 632 -4.10 -15.48 23.39
C PRO A 632 -3.99 -14.14 24.12
N GLU A 633 -5.11 -13.67 24.67
CA GLU A 633 -5.10 -12.57 25.63
C GLU A 633 -5.26 -13.05 27.08
N TYR A 634 -5.14 -12.12 28.03
CA TYR A 634 -5.00 -12.34 29.47
C TYR A 634 -6.11 -13.22 30.09
N CYS A 635 -7.36 -13.09 29.63
CA CYS A 635 -8.47 -13.88 30.15
C CYS A 635 -8.78 -15.12 29.31
N SER A 636 -9.21 -16.21 29.96
CA SER A 636 -9.70 -17.46 29.36
C SER A 636 -10.95 -17.30 28.48
N TYR A 637 -11.60 -16.13 28.47
CA TYR A 637 -12.69 -15.77 27.54
C TYR A 637 -12.27 -14.86 26.37
N MET A 638 -11.02 -14.37 26.33
CA MET A 638 -10.55 -13.45 25.28
C MET A 638 -9.79 -14.19 24.18
N ILE A 639 -9.95 -13.70 22.95
CA ILE A 639 -9.15 -14.06 21.78
C ILE A 639 -8.83 -12.79 21.01
N GLU A 640 -7.55 -12.55 20.73
CA GLU A 640 -7.09 -11.53 19.80
C GLU A 640 -7.00 -12.13 18.38
N ASN A 641 -7.32 -11.33 17.37
CA ASN A 641 -7.20 -11.70 15.96
C ASN A 641 -6.71 -10.54 15.09
N SER A 642 -5.87 -10.85 14.10
CA SER A 642 -5.33 -9.89 13.12
C SER A 642 -5.27 -10.50 11.72
N PRO A 643 -5.14 -9.70 10.65
CA PRO A 643 -4.95 -10.19 9.28
C PRO A 643 -3.77 -11.18 9.16
N GLY A 644 -3.97 -12.29 8.46
CA GLY A 644 -2.92 -13.29 8.23
C GLY A 644 -1.69 -12.78 7.45
N GLN A 645 -1.86 -11.68 6.72
CA GLN A 645 -0.80 -10.89 6.09
C GLN A 645 -1.14 -9.39 6.21
N PRO A 646 -0.16 -8.50 6.47
CA PRO A 646 -0.40 -7.06 6.59
C PRO A 646 -0.77 -6.42 5.25
N PHE A 647 -1.70 -5.47 5.29
CA PHE A 647 -2.13 -4.68 4.13
C PHE A 647 -1.02 -3.76 3.64
N GLY A 648 -0.86 -3.62 2.32
CA GLY A 648 0.11 -2.69 1.71
C GLY A 648 -0.45 -1.28 1.47
N CYS A 649 0.33 -0.45 0.78
CA CYS A 649 0.06 0.97 0.54
C CYS A 649 -1.11 1.32 -0.41
N LEU A 650 -1.57 0.37 -1.23
CA LEU A 650 -2.62 0.59 -2.24
C LEU A 650 -3.98 0.94 -1.59
N SER A 651 -4.71 1.90 -2.18
CA SER A 651 -6.06 2.29 -1.75
C SER A 651 -7.02 1.09 -1.71
N ALA A 652 -6.94 0.19 -2.71
CA ALA A 652 -7.78 -0.98 -2.84
C ALA A 652 -7.73 -1.96 -1.65
N HIS A 653 -6.69 -1.92 -0.81
CA HIS A 653 -6.65 -2.74 0.42
C HIS A 653 -7.69 -2.29 1.46
N LEU A 654 -8.12 -1.02 1.43
CA LEU A 654 -9.18 -0.52 2.32
C LEU A 654 -10.52 -1.24 2.04
N ASN A 655 -10.78 -1.66 0.79
CA ASN A 655 -11.95 -2.48 0.43
C ASN A 655 -11.85 -3.96 0.86
N LEU A 656 -10.67 -4.40 1.35
CA LEU A 656 -10.45 -5.76 1.86
C LEU A 656 -10.59 -5.85 3.38
N LEU A 657 -10.56 -4.72 4.10
CA LEU A 657 -10.49 -4.68 5.56
C LEU A 657 -11.73 -5.28 6.23
N GLU A 658 -12.92 -4.72 5.99
CA GLU A 658 -14.20 -5.25 6.51
C GLU A 658 -14.42 -6.70 6.06
N LYS A 659 -14.08 -7.03 4.81
CA LYS A 659 -14.19 -8.39 4.28
C LYS A 659 -13.26 -9.38 5.01
N ASN A 660 -12.07 -8.94 5.42
CA ASN A 660 -11.14 -9.75 6.21
C ASN A 660 -11.59 -9.88 7.67
N MET A 661 -12.11 -8.82 8.30
CA MET A 661 -12.70 -8.88 9.65
C MET A 661 -13.88 -9.87 9.70
N ASN A 662 -14.84 -9.73 8.77
CA ASN A 662 -15.98 -10.64 8.65
C ASN A 662 -15.52 -12.10 8.43
N ALA A 663 -14.52 -12.31 7.57
CA ALA A 663 -13.99 -13.66 7.30
C ALA A 663 -13.25 -14.27 8.51
N ARG A 664 -12.57 -13.44 9.33
CA ARG A 664 -12.01 -13.88 10.63
C ARG A 664 -13.12 -14.33 11.58
N ARG A 665 -14.22 -13.57 11.66
CA ARG A 665 -15.39 -13.92 12.48
C ARG A 665 -16.06 -15.23 12.03
N GLU A 666 -16.20 -15.44 10.73
CA GLU A 666 -16.79 -16.67 10.17
C GLU A 666 -15.88 -17.91 10.29
N ASP A 667 -14.55 -17.76 10.29
CA ASP A 667 -13.61 -18.87 10.53
C ASP A 667 -13.78 -19.45 11.94
N ILE A 668 -13.76 -18.60 12.97
CA ILE A 668 -13.88 -19.03 14.37
C ILE A 668 -15.28 -19.53 14.75
N LYS A 669 -16.33 -18.99 14.12
CA LYS A 669 -17.74 -19.39 14.31
C LYS A 669 -17.97 -20.89 14.08
N ARG A 670 -17.20 -21.50 13.18
CA ARG A 670 -17.18 -22.96 12.89
C ARG A 670 -16.84 -23.85 14.09
N PHE A 671 -16.25 -23.29 15.14
CA PHE A 671 -15.81 -24.02 16.33
C PHE A 671 -16.66 -23.72 17.59
N LEU A 672 -17.68 -22.88 17.46
CA LEU A 672 -18.60 -22.49 18.52
C LEU A 672 -19.85 -23.39 18.55
N GLY A 673 -20.45 -23.55 19.73
CA GLY A 673 -21.78 -24.14 19.89
C GLY A 673 -22.91 -23.16 19.55
N PRO A 674 -24.17 -23.61 19.43
CA PRO A 674 -25.28 -22.76 19.01
C PRO A 674 -25.56 -21.59 19.96
N ASP A 675 -25.43 -21.80 21.28
CA ASP A 675 -25.57 -20.74 22.29
C ASP A 675 -24.24 -20.00 22.59
N GLU A 676 -23.14 -20.33 21.90
CA GLU A 676 -21.82 -19.71 22.11
C GLU A 676 -21.53 -18.68 21.01
N LYS A 677 -21.19 -17.44 21.38
CA LYS A 677 -20.96 -16.34 20.44
C LYS A 677 -19.62 -15.65 20.70
N LEU A 678 -19.08 -15.01 19.67
CA LEU A 678 -17.90 -14.14 19.74
C LEU A 678 -18.32 -12.69 19.50
N LEU A 679 -18.27 -11.87 20.55
CA LEU A 679 -18.71 -10.48 20.51
C LEU A 679 -17.54 -9.51 20.67
N THR A 680 -17.51 -8.47 19.87
CA THR A 680 -16.54 -7.37 19.96
C THR A 680 -17.06 -6.32 20.95
N LEU A 681 -16.88 -6.65 22.24
CA LEU A 681 -17.32 -5.85 23.40
C LEU A 681 -16.10 -5.28 24.12
N THR A 682 -16.04 -3.96 24.32
CA THR A 682 -14.93 -3.37 25.08
C THR A 682 -14.90 -3.81 26.54
N ALA A 683 -16.05 -3.86 27.24
CA ALA A 683 -16.13 -4.32 28.62
C ALA A 683 -17.38 -5.18 28.83
N PHE A 684 -17.24 -6.33 29.52
CA PHE A 684 -18.39 -7.17 29.86
C PHE A 684 -19.17 -6.56 31.05
N PRO A 685 -20.46 -6.20 30.90
CA PRO A 685 -21.18 -5.38 31.89
C PRO A 685 -21.20 -5.92 33.33
N ARG A 686 -21.17 -7.26 33.48
CA ARG A 686 -21.25 -7.96 34.77
C ARG A 686 -19.95 -8.68 35.14
N LEU A 687 -18.79 -8.20 34.68
CA LEU A 687 -17.48 -8.74 35.06
C LEU A 687 -17.31 -8.68 36.59
N GLY A 688 -16.96 -9.78 37.23
CA GLY A 688 -16.89 -9.86 38.70
C GLY A 688 -18.23 -10.03 39.44
N CYS A 689 -19.38 -10.01 38.76
CA CYS A 689 -20.68 -10.26 39.39
C CYS A 689 -20.98 -11.76 39.44
N PHE A 690 -20.67 -12.44 40.55
CA PHE A 690 -20.94 -13.87 40.66
C PHE A 690 -22.45 -14.21 40.43
N PRO A 691 -22.80 -15.17 39.55
CA PRO A 691 -21.95 -15.93 38.63
C PRO A 691 -21.87 -15.30 37.22
N PHE A 692 -20.67 -14.92 36.76
CA PHE A 692 -20.46 -14.29 35.45
C PHE A 692 -19.73 -15.15 34.40
N THR A 693 -19.29 -16.36 34.75
CA THR A 693 -18.45 -17.24 33.91
C THR A 693 -19.14 -18.56 33.57
N GLU A 694 -18.80 -19.16 32.43
CA GLU A 694 -19.09 -20.56 32.12
C GLU A 694 -17.77 -21.31 31.80
N PRO A 695 -17.39 -22.35 32.56
CA PRO A 695 -18.02 -22.83 33.80
C PRO A 695 -18.03 -21.78 34.92
N VAL A 696 -18.92 -21.95 35.90
CA VAL A 696 -19.06 -21.01 37.03
C VAL A 696 -17.96 -21.25 38.07
N TYR A 697 -17.13 -20.23 38.31
CA TYR A 697 -16.12 -20.24 39.38
C TYR A 697 -16.41 -19.14 40.42
N PRO A 698 -16.32 -19.43 41.73
CA PRO A 698 -16.40 -18.42 42.78
C PRO A 698 -15.05 -17.72 42.97
N ALA A 699 -15.06 -16.43 43.30
CA ALA A 699 -13.85 -15.74 43.72
C ALA A 699 -13.32 -16.29 45.07
N THR A 700 -12.03 -16.13 45.32
CA THR A 700 -11.32 -16.72 46.47
C THR A 700 -10.59 -15.65 47.29
N PRO A 701 -11.31 -14.80 48.05
CA PRO A 701 -10.71 -13.64 48.73
C PRO A 701 -9.56 -14.04 49.67
N GLY A 702 -8.42 -13.34 49.55
CA GLY A 702 -7.21 -13.62 50.34
C GLY A 702 -6.56 -14.98 50.07
N LYS A 703 -6.82 -15.59 48.89
CA LYS A 703 -6.20 -16.83 48.42
C LYS A 703 -5.96 -16.77 46.90
N GLY A 704 -5.18 -17.71 46.38
CA GLY A 704 -4.91 -17.83 44.95
C GLY A 704 -3.89 -16.80 44.45
N THR A 705 -4.13 -16.28 43.26
CA THR A 705 -3.23 -15.43 42.47
C THR A 705 -3.74 -14.00 42.40
N CYS A 706 -5.07 -13.83 42.29
CA CYS A 706 -5.75 -12.54 42.34
C CYS A 706 -6.01 -12.04 43.77
N GLU A 707 -6.23 -12.95 44.73
CA GLU A 707 -6.73 -12.66 46.09
C GLU A 707 -8.02 -11.78 46.11
N SER A 708 -8.76 -11.78 44.99
CA SER A 708 -9.83 -10.83 44.69
C SER A 708 -11.15 -11.17 45.39
N TYR A 709 -11.92 -10.13 45.70
CA TYR A 709 -13.31 -10.27 46.17
C TYR A 709 -14.29 -10.70 45.08
N PHE A 710 -13.94 -10.52 43.81
CA PHE A 710 -14.87 -10.60 42.67
C PHE A 710 -14.38 -11.49 41.52
N PHE A 711 -13.07 -11.61 41.33
CA PHE A 711 -12.44 -12.17 40.13
C PHE A 711 -11.76 -13.52 40.46
N PRO A 712 -12.29 -14.68 40.01
CA PRO A 712 -11.65 -15.98 40.20
C PRO A 712 -10.35 -16.11 39.40
N ASP A 713 -9.41 -16.90 39.93
CA ASP A 713 -8.13 -17.21 39.27
C ASP A 713 -8.35 -17.93 37.92
N GLU A 714 -9.35 -18.80 37.83
CA GLU A 714 -9.66 -19.62 36.64
C GLU A 714 -10.11 -18.79 35.43
N VAL A 715 -10.39 -17.50 35.64
CA VAL A 715 -10.69 -16.53 34.57
C VAL A 715 -9.41 -16.08 33.85
N ILE A 716 -8.24 -16.17 34.48
CA ILE A 716 -6.95 -15.94 33.82
C ILE A 716 -6.64 -17.11 32.87
N GLN A 717 -6.05 -16.82 31.72
CA GLN A 717 -5.64 -17.78 30.71
C GLN A 717 -4.60 -18.79 31.24
N ASN A 718 -5.02 -20.00 31.59
CA ASN A 718 -4.18 -21.02 32.22
C ASN A 718 -3.28 -21.81 31.25
N PHE A 719 -3.49 -21.69 29.94
CA PHE A 719 -2.64 -22.31 28.92
C PHE A 719 -1.26 -21.64 28.77
N TYR A 720 -1.04 -20.44 29.33
CA TYR A 720 0.25 -19.75 29.27
C TYR A 720 0.61 -19.16 30.65
N PRO A 721 1.61 -19.72 31.36
CA PRO A 721 1.98 -19.30 32.72
C PRO A 721 2.24 -17.80 32.90
N ARG A 722 2.64 -17.08 31.83
CA ARG A 722 2.91 -15.63 31.88
C ARG A 722 1.77 -14.79 32.46
N PHE A 723 0.51 -15.15 32.21
CA PHE A 723 -0.66 -14.36 32.63
C PHE A 723 -0.98 -14.52 34.13
N PHE A 724 -0.73 -15.70 34.69
CA PHE A 724 -0.77 -15.90 36.14
C PHE A 724 0.40 -15.20 36.83
N THR A 725 1.62 -15.38 36.31
CA THR A 725 2.82 -14.82 36.94
C THR A 725 2.87 -13.30 36.90
N ILE A 726 2.39 -12.64 35.83
CA ILE A 726 2.36 -11.17 35.78
C ILE A 726 1.44 -10.56 36.84
N ASN A 727 0.26 -11.13 37.08
CA ASN A 727 -0.64 -10.66 38.13
C ASN A 727 -0.03 -10.86 39.52
N LYS A 728 0.52 -12.05 39.78
CA LYS A 728 1.21 -12.37 41.04
C LYS A 728 2.37 -11.41 41.32
N ASN A 729 3.25 -11.22 40.33
CA ASN A 729 4.44 -10.39 40.48
C ASN A 729 4.08 -8.89 40.55
N LEU A 730 3.00 -8.44 39.92
CA LEU A 730 2.46 -7.08 40.10
C LEU A 730 2.01 -6.84 41.55
N ILE A 731 1.22 -7.75 42.12
CA ILE A 731 0.76 -7.64 43.52
C ILE A 731 1.95 -7.67 44.48
N GLN A 732 2.91 -8.57 44.27
CA GLN A 732 4.11 -8.71 45.09
C GLN A 732 5.10 -7.53 44.93
N ARG A 733 5.14 -6.85 43.76
CA ARG A 733 5.88 -5.59 43.55
C ARG A 733 5.22 -4.41 44.24
N ARG A 734 3.91 -4.26 44.06
CA ARG A 734 3.09 -3.18 44.65
C ARG A 734 3.03 -3.27 46.18
N GLY A 735 3.09 -4.49 46.72
CA GLY A 735 2.88 -4.78 48.14
C GLY A 735 1.40 -4.79 48.57
N ALA A 736 0.49 -4.74 47.60
CA ALA A 736 -0.96 -4.73 47.78
C ALA A 736 -1.64 -5.15 46.46
N LYS A 737 -2.94 -5.46 46.49
CA LYS A 737 -3.75 -5.62 45.27
C LYS A 737 -3.83 -4.29 44.47
N PRO A 738 -4.15 -4.34 43.17
CA PRO A 738 -4.71 -3.19 42.47
C PRO A 738 -5.91 -2.63 43.23
N SER A 739 -6.08 -1.32 43.22
CA SER A 739 -7.24 -0.66 43.84
C SER A 739 -7.84 0.25 42.76
N ILE A 740 -8.94 -0.19 42.16
CA ILE A 740 -9.54 0.45 41.00
C ILE A 740 -10.85 1.09 41.46
N PHE A 741 -10.92 2.41 41.31
CA PHE A 741 -12.10 3.20 41.60
C PHE A 741 -12.64 3.81 40.31
N VAL A 742 -13.94 3.66 40.11
CA VAL A 742 -14.68 4.22 38.96
C VAL A 742 -15.91 4.96 39.51
N PRO A 743 -16.09 6.26 39.26
CA PRO A 743 -17.23 6.99 39.82
C PRO A 743 -18.57 6.40 39.34
N ILE A 744 -19.51 6.18 40.28
CA ILE A 744 -20.82 5.60 39.96
C ILE A 744 -21.73 6.64 39.30
N PHE A 745 -22.56 6.20 38.36
CA PHE A 745 -23.63 7.03 37.83
C PHE A 745 -24.71 7.22 38.91
N GLN A 746 -24.99 8.47 39.29
CA GLN A 746 -26.04 8.78 40.26
C GLN A 746 -27.39 8.95 39.54
N ASP A 747 -28.19 7.88 39.45
CA ASP A 747 -29.61 7.96 39.05
C ASP A 747 -30.50 8.05 40.33
N LYS A 748 -31.82 8.23 40.17
CA LYS A 748 -32.71 8.74 41.23
C LYS A 748 -32.77 7.90 42.50
N GLU A 749 -32.68 6.58 42.36
CA GLU A 749 -32.73 5.59 43.45
C GLU A 749 -31.32 5.03 43.75
N THR A 750 -30.26 5.56 43.12
CA THR A 750 -28.88 5.20 43.48
C THR A 750 -28.57 5.77 44.87
N PRO A 751 -28.11 4.95 45.84
CA PRO A 751 -27.79 5.41 47.19
C PRO A 751 -26.80 6.58 47.16
N SER A 752 -27.01 7.60 48.01
CA SER A 752 -26.14 8.76 48.12
C SER A 752 -25.82 9.06 49.60
N PRO A 753 -24.55 9.02 50.04
CA PRO A 753 -23.40 8.51 49.27
C PRO A 753 -23.58 7.03 48.92
N PHE A 754 -23.11 6.63 47.74
CA PHE A 754 -22.97 5.21 47.40
C PHE A 754 -21.74 4.67 48.13
N ALA A 755 -21.94 3.68 49.00
CA ALA A 755 -20.89 3.15 49.85
C ALA A 755 -20.89 1.62 49.81
N GLU A 756 -19.75 1.04 49.45
CA GLU A 756 -19.56 -0.41 49.42
C GLU A 756 -18.82 -0.90 50.67
N THR A 757 -19.36 -1.93 51.31
CA THR A 757 -18.78 -2.57 52.51
C THR A 757 -18.45 -4.02 52.22
N PHE A 758 -17.16 -4.34 52.11
CA PHE A 758 -16.70 -5.70 51.91
C PHE A 758 -16.36 -6.34 53.26
N PHE A 759 -16.93 -7.52 53.52
CA PHE A 759 -16.58 -8.34 54.67
C PHE A 759 -15.38 -9.20 54.30
N ASP A 760 -14.28 -9.03 55.03
CA ASP A 760 -13.19 -9.98 55.02
C ASP A 760 -13.50 -11.14 55.98
N GLY A 761 -12.83 -12.28 55.78
CA GLY A 761 -12.91 -13.41 56.71
C GLY A 761 -12.04 -13.26 57.96
N LEU A 762 -11.47 -12.07 58.22
CA LEU A 762 -10.35 -11.85 59.14
C LEU A 762 -10.54 -10.67 60.12
N GLY A 763 -11.52 -9.79 59.95
CA GLY A 763 -11.95 -8.79 60.92
C GLY A 763 -11.66 -7.31 60.60
N GLY A 764 -11.26 -6.97 59.36
CA GLY A 764 -11.02 -5.60 58.89
C GLY A 764 -11.78 -5.27 57.60
N CYS A 765 -12.80 -4.40 57.69
CA CYS A 765 -13.53 -3.94 56.51
C CYS A 765 -12.71 -2.93 55.68
N GLU A 766 -12.27 -3.34 54.49
CA GLU A 766 -11.91 -2.40 53.42
C GLU A 766 -13.19 -1.69 52.97
N LYS A 767 -13.29 -0.39 53.31
CA LYS A 767 -14.35 0.47 52.79
C LYS A 767 -13.99 0.93 51.38
N GLY A 768 -14.95 0.83 50.46
CA GLY A 768 -14.85 1.55 49.18
C GLY A 768 -14.80 3.07 49.42
N ILE A 769 -14.30 3.81 48.42
CA ILE A 769 -14.44 5.27 48.39
C ILE A 769 -15.91 5.59 48.08
N GLU A 770 -16.48 6.57 48.79
CA GLU A 770 -17.86 7.02 48.56
C GLU A 770 -18.06 7.48 47.10
N ASP A 771 -19.21 7.16 46.54
CA ASP A 771 -19.62 7.43 45.15
C ASP A 771 -18.73 6.76 44.07
N HIS A 772 -18.01 5.68 44.41
CA HIS A 772 -17.21 4.90 43.48
C HIS A 772 -17.52 3.39 43.52
N ILE A 773 -17.62 2.79 42.32
CA ILE A 773 -17.59 1.34 42.09
C ILE A 773 -16.17 0.84 42.39
N PHE A 774 -16.05 -0.18 43.25
CA PHE A 774 -14.75 -0.79 43.58
C PHE A 774 -14.48 -2.10 42.83
N MET A 775 -13.24 -2.24 42.34
CA MET A 775 -12.68 -3.42 41.67
C MET A 775 -11.21 -3.60 42.09
N ASP A 776 -10.72 -4.84 42.18
CA ASP A 776 -9.48 -5.16 42.92
C ASP A 776 -8.51 -6.16 42.24
N ALA A 777 -8.63 -6.36 40.93
CA ALA A 777 -7.82 -7.32 40.16
C ALA A 777 -7.35 -6.76 38.81
N MET A 778 -6.18 -7.21 38.32
CA MET A 778 -5.63 -6.80 37.03
C MET A 778 -6.60 -7.08 35.87
N GLY A 779 -7.30 -8.21 35.95
CA GLY A 779 -8.30 -8.67 34.98
C GLY A 779 -9.56 -7.81 34.83
N PHE A 780 -9.77 -6.79 35.67
CA PHE A 780 -10.82 -5.79 35.38
C PHE A 780 -10.42 -4.84 34.25
N GLY A 781 -9.13 -4.56 34.06
CA GLY A 781 -8.62 -3.79 32.92
C GLY A 781 -8.06 -4.68 31.82
N ALA A 782 -7.25 -5.69 32.17
CA ALA A 782 -6.71 -6.68 31.22
C ALA A 782 -7.79 -7.67 30.70
N GLY A 783 -8.99 -7.63 31.26
CA GLY A 783 -10.18 -8.35 30.77
C GLY A 783 -11.12 -7.50 29.92
N CYS A 784 -10.73 -6.27 29.58
CA CYS A 784 -11.40 -5.42 28.58
C CYS A 784 -10.73 -5.62 27.21
N CYS A 785 -11.50 -5.47 26.14
CA CYS A 785 -11.02 -5.59 24.76
C CYS A 785 -10.84 -4.22 24.07
N CYS A 786 -10.03 -4.17 23.02
CA CYS A 786 -9.85 -2.99 22.18
C CYS A 786 -9.54 -3.25 20.71
N LEU A 787 -9.54 -2.15 19.94
CA LEU A 787 -9.07 -2.09 18.56
C LEU A 787 -7.70 -1.41 18.57
N GLN A 788 -6.67 -2.10 18.11
CA GLN A 788 -5.33 -1.53 17.89
C GLN A 788 -4.99 -1.54 16.40
N ILE A 789 -4.12 -0.62 15.97
CA ILE A 789 -3.76 -0.48 14.56
C ILE A 789 -2.26 -0.22 14.43
N THR A 790 -1.53 -1.13 13.79
CA THR A 790 -0.07 -1.04 13.61
C THR A 790 0.28 -0.60 12.19
N PHE A 791 1.22 0.36 12.06
CA PHE A 791 1.68 0.95 10.80
C PHE A 791 3.21 0.89 10.69
N GLN A 792 3.75 0.49 9.54
CA GLN A 792 5.17 0.61 9.21
C GLN A 792 5.44 1.95 8.49
N ALA A 793 6.41 2.72 9.00
CA ALA A 793 6.86 3.97 8.39
C ALA A 793 8.12 3.74 7.52
N CYS A 794 8.42 4.65 6.60
CA CYS A 794 9.49 4.48 5.62
C CYS A 794 10.93 4.54 6.19
N ASN A 795 11.08 5.04 7.42
CA ASN A 795 12.31 5.03 8.24
C ASN A 795 12.01 5.53 9.68
N MET A 796 13.02 5.50 10.56
CA MET A 796 12.94 5.96 11.96
C MET A 796 12.46 7.42 12.12
N ASN A 797 12.85 8.35 11.24
CA ASN A 797 12.50 9.77 11.39
C ASN A 797 11.02 10.00 11.07
N GLU A 798 10.50 9.34 10.03
CA GLU A 798 9.07 9.32 9.74
C GLU A 798 8.28 8.67 10.88
N ALA A 799 8.77 7.54 11.43
CA ALA A 799 8.13 6.86 12.55
C ALA A 799 7.98 7.78 13.78
N ARG A 800 9.04 8.53 14.12
CA ARG A 800 9.04 9.50 15.23
C ARG A 800 8.16 10.72 14.97
N HIS A 801 8.12 11.22 13.73
CA HIS A 801 7.21 12.28 13.35
C HIS A 801 5.76 11.82 13.49
N LEU A 802 5.40 10.67 12.93
CA LEU A 802 4.02 10.15 12.96
C LEU A 802 3.56 9.81 14.39
N TYR A 803 4.43 9.25 15.23
CA TYR A 803 4.18 9.05 16.66
C TYR A 803 3.83 10.36 17.37
N ASP A 804 4.58 11.44 17.11
CA ASP A 804 4.29 12.75 17.70
C ASP A 804 2.95 13.31 17.22
N GLN A 805 2.64 13.22 15.91
CA GLN A 805 1.38 13.74 15.37
C GLN A 805 0.15 12.98 15.89
N LEU A 806 0.24 11.65 15.97
CA LEU A 806 -0.86 10.82 16.50
C LEU A 806 -1.09 10.98 18.01
N THR A 807 -0.11 11.52 18.75
CA THR A 807 -0.20 11.62 20.22
C THR A 807 -1.36 12.49 20.68
N ASN A 808 -1.67 13.58 19.97
CA ASN A 808 -2.85 14.41 20.27
C ASN A 808 -4.15 13.93 19.58
N ILE A 809 -4.05 13.01 18.62
CA ILE A 809 -5.22 12.32 18.02
C ILE A 809 -5.76 11.25 18.97
N ALA A 810 -4.89 10.60 19.75
CA ALA A 810 -5.26 9.53 20.67
C ALA A 810 -6.41 9.84 21.65
N PRO A 811 -6.44 10.97 22.40
CA PRO A 811 -7.57 11.33 23.26
C PRO A 811 -8.88 11.57 22.49
N LEU A 812 -8.82 12.13 21.29
CA LEU A 812 -10.01 12.37 20.45
C LEU A 812 -10.66 11.04 20.05
N MET A 813 -9.84 10.06 19.66
CA MET A 813 -10.29 8.73 19.28
C MET A 813 -10.82 7.93 20.48
N LEU A 814 -10.19 8.06 21.66
CA LEU A 814 -10.69 7.46 22.89
C LEU A 814 -12.12 7.94 23.21
N ALA A 815 -12.37 9.25 23.12
CA ALA A 815 -13.70 9.82 23.34
C ALA A 815 -14.71 9.41 22.25
N LEU A 816 -14.30 9.40 20.97
CA LEU A 816 -15.18 9.13 19.83
C LEU A 816 -15.58 7.65 19.67
N THR A 817 -14.73 6.73 20.14
CA THR A 817 -14.98 5.27 20.13
C THR A 817 -15.62 4.75 21.41
N ALA A 818 -15.66 5.54 22.49
CA ALA A 818 -16.11 5.21 23.85
C ALA A 818 -17.22 4.13 23.93
N ALA A 819 -16.91 2.99 24.56
CA ALA A 819 -17.76 1.79 24.55
C ALA A 819 -17.89 1.07 25.92
N ALA A 820 -17.38 1.64 27.01
CA ALA A 820 -17.35 1.01 28.34
C ALA A 820 -17.98 1.86 29.47
N PRO A 821 -19.32 1.95 29.54
CA PRO A 821 -20.05 2.73 30.55
C PRO A 821 -20.44 1.96 31.83
N ILE A 822 -20.37 0.62 31.81
CA ILE A 822 -20.80 -0.26 32.92
C ILE A 822 -19.58 -1.01 33.46
N TYR A 823 -19.43 -1.03 34.78
CA TYR A 823 -18.41 -1.83 35.47
C TYR A 823 -19.05 -2.60 36.62
N ARG A 824 -18.70 -3.89 36.74
CA ARG A 824 -19.09 -4.77 37.84
C ARG A 824 -20.60 -4.72 38.20
N GLY A 825 -21.44 -4.66 37.15
CA GLY A 825 -22.90 -4.62 37.24
C GLY A 825 -23.50 -3.26 37.58
N LEU A 826 -22.74 -2.17 37.49
CA LEU A 826 -23.16 -0.81 37.83
C LEU A 826 -22.83 0.19 36.71
N LEU A 827 -23.75 1.11 36.42
CA LEU A 827 -23.48 2.25 35.54
C LEU A 827 -22.46 3.20 36.20
N SER A 828 -21.51 3.71 35.42
CA SER A 828 -20.47 4.67 35.86
C SER A 828 -20.59 6.04 35.18
N THR A 829 -19.86 7.07 35.61
CA THR A 829 -19.79 8.37 34.89
C THR A 829 -18.62 8.49 33.91
N ILE A 830 -17.93 7.38 33.62
CA ILE A 830 -16.97 7.27 32.52
C ILE A 830 -17.60 6.47 31.38
N ASP A 831 -17.14 6.69 30.15
CA ASP A 831 -17.59 5.94 28.96
C ASP A 831 -16.46 5.10 28.31
N CYS A 832 -15.24 5.13 28.87
CA CYS A 832 -14.05 4.50 28.28
C CYS A 832 -13.30 3.57 29.26
N ARG A 833 -12.65 2.52 28.76
CA ARG A 833 -11.89 1.52 29.56
C ARG A 833 -10.60 2.05 30.19
N TRP A 834 -10.05 3.15 29.66
CA TRP A 834 -8.68 3.61 29.94
C TRP A 834 -8.37 3.84 31.43
N PRO A 835 -9.25 4.47 32.25
CA PRO A 835 -9.00 4.65 33.69
C PRO A 835 -8.93 3.33 34.46
N VAL A 836 -9.61 2.29 34.00
CA VAL A 836 -9.60 0.95 34.60
C VAL A 836 -8.30 0.23 34.26
N ILE A 837 -7.88 0.25 32.98
CA ILE A 837 -6.57 -0.29 32.56
C ILE A 837 -5.41 0.38 33.32
N MET A 838 -5.42 1.72 33.43
CA MET A 838 -4.37 2.47 34.14
C MET A 838 -4.21 2.06 35.60
N GLN A 839 -5.31 1.83 36.31
CA GLN A 839 -5.33 1.43 37.72
C GLN A 839 -5.07 -0.07 37.91
N SER A 840 -5.57 -0.93 37.02
CA SER A 840 -5.43 -2.39 37.14
C SER A 840 -4.00 -2.90 36.87
N HIS A 841 -3.22 -2.13 36.09
CA HIS A 841 -1.81 -2.41 35.77
C HIS A 841 -0.83 -1.57 36.61
N ASP A 842 -1.30 -0.86 37.64
CA ASP A 842 -0.45 0.02 38.45
C ASP A 842 0.42 -0.77 39.44
N ASP A 843 1.62 -1.13 39.02
CA ASP A 843 2.59 -1.89 39.80
C ASP A 843 3.41 -1.07 40.82
N ARG A 844 3.15 0.25 40.93
CA ARG A 844 3.93 1.16 41.77
C ARG A 844 3.81 0.84 43.26
N SER A 845 4.94 0.85 43.96
CA SER A 845 4.98 0.78 45.42
C SER A 845 4.41 2.06 46.05
N MET A 846 4.07 1.99 47.35
CA MET A 846 3.64 3.16 48.12
C MET A 846 4.68 4.29 48.10
N GLU A 847 5.97 3.96 48.08
CA GLU A 847 7.07 4.93 47.99
C GLU A 847 7.14 5.61 46.62
N GLU A 848 6.96 4.86 45.52
CA GLU A 848 6.92 5.38 44.15
C GLU A 848 5.69 6.28 43.91
N LEU A 849 4.57 6.01 44.59
CA LEU A 849 3.40 6.91 44.64
C LEU A 849 3.70 8.21 45.43
N GLY A 850 4.62 8.13 46.39
CA GLY A 850 5.09 9.25 47.23
C GLY A 850 4.63 9.18 48.70
N ILE A 851 4.07 8.05 49.13
CA ILE A 851 3.61 7.77 50.50
C ILE A 851 4.78 7.16 51.30
N GLY A 852 4.99 7.58 52.55
CA GLY A 852 5.99 6.98 53.46
C GLY A 852 7.47 7.40 53.27
N ARG A 853 7.88 7.88 52.07
CA ARG A 853 9.17 8.52 51.71
C ARG A 853 10.43 8.21 52.56
N ASP A 854 11.34 7.40 52.01
CA ASP A 854 12.78 7.76 52.01
C ASP A 854 13.01 8.78 50.86
N PRO A 855 13.65 9.95 51.10
CA PRO A 855 14.02 10.91 50.05
C PRO A 855 14.87 10.36 48.89
N LYS A 856 15.44 9.16 48.98
CA LYS A 856 16.26 8.52 47.93
C LYS A 856 15.47 7.79 46.85
N HIS A 857 14.20 7.44 47.07
CA HIS A 857 13.41 6.70 46.09
C HIS A 857 12.72 7.63 45.09
N ILE A 858 12.79 7.26 43.81
CA ILE A 858 12.22 8.04 42.70
C ILE A 858 10.70 7.90 42.75
N ARG A 859 10.00 9.03 42.87
CA ARG A 859 8.55 9.09 42.71
C ARG A 859 8.22 8.93 41.22
N ILE A 860 7.31 8.02 40.87
CA ILE A 860 6.89 7.78 39.49
C ILE A 860 5.44 8.25 39.32
N THR A 861 5.25 9.35 38.57
CA THR A 861 3.94 10.04 38.47
C THR A 861 2.85 9.23 37.77
N LYS A 862 3.19 8.44 36.74
CA LYS A 862 2.26 7.62 35.96
C LYS A 862 2.38 6.11 36.24
N SER A 863 1.28 5.38 36.08
CA SER A 863 1.29 3.90 35.95
C SER A 863 2.02 3.46 34.68
N ARG A 864 2.52 2.22 34.64
CA ARG A 864 3.14 1.64 33.42
C ARG A 864 2.14 1.39 32.29
N ALA A 865 0.85 1.40 32.60
CA ALA A 865 -0.21 1.68 31.64
C ALA A 865 -0.68 3.14 31.81
N SER A 866 -0.47 4.01 30.82
CA SER A 866 -0.82 5.44 30.85
C SER A 866 -0.61 6.09 29.48
N GLN A 867 -1.13 7.30 29.21
CA GLN A 867 -0.83 7.97 27.94
C GLN A 867 0.67 8.27 27.77
N VAL A 868 1.10 8.40 26.51
CA VAL A 868 2.46 8.86 26.10
C VAL A 868 2.98 9.97 27.01
N SER A 869 4.28 9.91 27.34
CA SER A 869 4.94 10.87 28.25
C SER A 869 5.94 11.81 27.58
N TYR A 870 6.36 11.54 26.35
CA TYR A 870 7.45 12.28 25.71
C TYR A 870 7.40 12.20 24.18
N TYR A 871 7.52 13.36 23.53
CA TYR A 871 7.65 13.50 22.08
C TYR A 871 9.07 13.17 21.60
N LEU A 872 9.15 12.52 20.44
CA LEU A 872 10.33 11.85 19.90
C LEU A 872 10.96 12.59 18.71
N SER A 873 10.21 13.40 17.96
CA SER A 873 10.73 14.16 16.82
C SER A 873 11.39 15.48 17.26
N PRO A 874 12.35 16.02 16.49
CA PRO A 874 12.98 17.31 16.79
C PRO A 874 11.98 18.47 16.95
N ALA A 875 10.85 18.45 16.21
CA ALA A 875 9.78 19.44 16.33
C ALA A 875 9.03 19.33 17.67
N GLY A 876 8.79 18.10 18.13
CA GLY A 876 8.15 17.79 19.40
C GLY A 876 8.96 18.20 20.64
N LYS A 877 10.28 18.36 20.52
CA LYS A 877 11.19 18.63 21.65
C LYS A 877 10.79 19.83 22.52
N ARG A 878 10.29 20.91 21.91
CA ARG A 878 9.86 22.13 22.63
C ARG A 878 8.51 21.99 23.36
N PHE A 879 7.76 20.94 23.07
CA PHE A 879 6.43 20.66 23.62
C PHE A 879 6.46 19.63 24.76
N ASN A 880 7.64 19.08 25.09
CA ASN A 880 7.88 18.27 26.27
C ASN A 880 7.99 19.17 27.53
N ASP A 881 6.88 19.76 27.93
CA ASP A 881 6.74 20.68 29.07
C ASP A 881 6.50 19.97 30.42
N VAL A 882 6.22 18.66 30.38
CA VAL A 882 6.04 17.81 31.56
C VAL A 882 7.37 17.15 31.93
N PRO A 883 7.81 17.20 33.21
CA PRO A 883 8.99 16.47 33.66
C PRO A 883 8.89 14.97 33.41
N LEU A 884 9.94 14.38 32.88
CA LEU A 884 10.04 12.95 32.57
C LEU A 884 10.98 12.26 33.57
N GLU A 885 10.50 11.24 34.28
CA GLU A 885 11.36 10.40 35.12
C GLU A 885 12.18 9.44 34.24
N ILE A 886 13.50 9.42 34.40
CA ILE A 886 14.44 8.56 33.65
C ILE A 886 15.44 7.91 34.60
N ASP A 887 15.99 6.76 34.21
CA ASP A 887 17.23 6.26 34.80
C ASP A 887 18.42 6.94 34.11
N GLU A 888 19.12 7.81 34.83
CA GLU A 888 20.27 8.59 34.31
C GLU A 888 21.44 7.69 33.87
N CYS A 889 21.60 6.49 34.44
CA CYS A 889 22.64 5.55 34.02
C CYS A 889 22.30 4.94 32.66
N PHE A 890 21.04 4.49 32.46
CA PHE A 890 20.59 4.00 31.16
C PHE A 890 20.55 5.11 30.11
N TYR A 891 20.22 6.34 30.50
CA TYR A 891 20.35 7.49 29.60
C TYR A 891 21.82 7.73 29.18
N SER A 892 22.80 7.66 30.08
CA SER A 892 24.23 7.78 29.70
C SER A 892 24.67 6.63 28.81
N ASP A 893 24.41 5.38 29.21
CA ASP A 893 24.73 4.17 28.41
C ASP A 893 24.16 4.31 26.97
N LEU A 894 22.90 4.75 26.81
CA LEU A 894 22.27 5.00 25.50
C LEU A 894 22.91 6.14 24.69
N ARG A 895 23.24 7.26 25.34
CA ARG A 895 23.85 8.43 24.67
C ARG A 895 25.29 8.16 24.22
N GLU A 896 26.04 7.39 25.01
CA GLU A 896 27.38 6.88 24.67
C GLU A 896 27.29 5.84 23.55
N GLY A 897 26.24 5.01 23.55
CA GLY A 897 25.86 4.10 22.46
C GLY A 897 25.35 4.76 21.18
N GLY A 898 25.39 6.10 21.06
CA GLY A 898 25.03 6.84 19.85
C GLY A 898 23.54 7.13 19.66
N VAL A 899 22.67 6.71 20.57
CA VAL A 899 21.22 7.04 20.55
C VAL A 899 21.04 8.53 20.84
N ASP A 900 20.19 9.24 20.11
CA ASP A 900 20.01 10.69 20.29
C ASP A 900 19.24 11.07 21.57
N ASP A 901 19.31 12.35 21.93
CA ASP A 901 18.73 12.93 23.16
C ASP A 901 17.26 12.58 23.40
N GLN A 902 16.40 12.55 22.38
CA GLN A 902 14.96 12.30 22.58
C GLN A 902 14.65 10.81 22.66
N LEU A 903 15.23 9.99 21.78
CA LEU A 903 15.03 8.55 21.80
C LEU A 903 15.66 7.91 23.04
N ALA A 904 16.84 8.39 23.46
CA ALA A 904 17.50 7.94 24.69
C ALA A 904 16.66 8.24 25.93
N LYS A 905 16.04 9.44 26.03
CA LYS A 905 15.14 9.79 27.13
C LYS A 905 13.86 8.95 27.15
N HIS A 906 13.26 8.70 25.98
CA HIS A 906 12.10 7.83 25.88
C HIS A 906 12.41 6.42 26.38
N ILE A 907 13.50 5.80 25.90
CA ILE A 907 13.88 4.45 26.32
C ILE A 907 14.26 4.43 27.82
N ALA A 908 15.05 5.39 28.30
CA ALA A 908 15.41 5.49 29.71
C ALA A 908 14.19 5.71 30.64
N HIS A 909 13.09 6.29 30.14
CA HIS A 909 11.80 6.36 30.85
C HIS A 909 11.08 5.00 30.89
N LEU A 910 11.01 4.26 29.77
CA LEU A 910 10.41 2.92 29.77
C LEU A 910 11.17 1.97 30.72
N PHE A 911 12.49 2.12 30.80
CA PHE A 911 13.39 1.31 31.62
C PHE A 911 13.48 1.72 33.11
N ILE A 912 12.69 2.68 33.59
CA ILE A 912 12.51 2.88 35.05
C ILE A 912 11.73 1.70 35.67
N ARG A 913 10.90 1.01 34.87
CA ARG A 913 10.05 -0.11 35.29
C ARG A 913 10.84 -1.40 35.47
N ASP A 914 10.51 -2.18 36.50
CA ASP A 914 10.99 -3.57 36.58
C ASP A 914 10.28 -4.48 35.56
N PRO A 915 10.91 -5.57 35.12
CA PRO A 915 10.19 -6.66 34.46
C PRO A 915 9.23 -7.32 35.47
N LEU A 916 8.02 -7.67 35.02
CA LEU A 916 7.03 -8.41 35.83
C LEU A 916 6.99 -9.91 35.46
N ILE A 917 7.52 -10.26 34.30
CA ILE A 917 7.73 -11.63 33.81
C ILE A 917 9.22 -11.75 33.51
N LEU A 918 9.86 -12.80 34.01
CA LEU A 918 11.17 -13.27 33.58
C LEU A 918 11.14 -14.79 33.49
N LEU A 919 11.87 -15.36 32.54
CA LEU A 919 12.07 -16.80 32.37
C LEU A 919 13.46 -17.21 32.85
N GLN A 920 13.57 -18.40 33.43
CA GLN A 920 14.84 -18.91 33.96
C GLN A 920 15.96 -19.03 32.91
N ASN A 921 15.62 -19.19 31.63
CA ASN A 921 16.60 -19.20 30.54
C ASN A 921 17.12 -17.80 30.17
N GLU A 922 16.31 -16.75 30.29
CA GLU A 922 16.71 -15.36 29.98
C GLU A 922 17.83 -14.89 30.94
N ILE A 923 17.75 -15.29 32.21
CA ILE A 923 18.80 -15.01 33.21
C ILE A 923 20.16 -15.60 32.83
N ASN A 924 20.18 -16.74 32.13
CA ASN A 924 21.43 -17.40 31.78
C ASN A 924 22.17 -16.68 30.64
N ASP A 925 21.51 -15.76 29.92
CA ASP A 925 22.02 -15.11 28.72
C ASP A 925 22.14 -13.57 28.88
N LEU A 926 22.26 -13.08 30.11
CA LEU A 926 22.30 -11.64 30.45
C LEU A 926 23.43 -10.82 29.79
N ASP A 927 24.50 -11.46 29.31
CA ASP A 927 25.59 -10.82 28.56
C ASP A 927 25.43 -10.93 27.02
N SER A 928 24.38 -11.59 26.53
CA SER A 928 24.08 -11.72 25.09
C SER A 928 23.54 -10.43 24.47
N VAL A 929 23.89 -10.22 23.21
CA VAL A 929 23.45 -9.09 22.37
C VAL A 929 23.08 -9.51 20.95
N GLU A 930 22.83 -10.80 20.72
CA GLU A 930 22.43 -11.33 19.40
C GLU A 930 20.96 -11.01 19.06
N ASP A 931 20.11 -10.81 20.07
CA ASP A 931 18.67 -10.51 19.96
C ASP A 931 18.25 -9.24 20.72
N LEU A 932 16.94 -9.01 20.80
CA LEU A 932 16.28 -7.88 21.47
C LEU A 932 15.31 -8.32 22.58
N GLU A 933 15.34 -9.57 23.04
CA GLU A 933 14.29 -10.13 23.91
C GLU A 933 14.24 -9.45 25.28
N HIS A 934 15.39 -9.14 25.88
CA HIS A 934 15.46 -8.40 27.14
C HIS A 934 15.01 -6.94 26.97
N PHE A 935 15.19 -6.36 25.78
CA PHE A 935 14.58 -5.07 25.43
C PHE A 935 13.06 -5.17 25.28
N HIS A 936 12.56 -6.14 24.51
CA HIS A 936 11.15 -6.33 24.22
C HIS A 936 10.32 -6.68 25.47
N ASN A 937 10.90 -7.38 26.45
CA ASN A 937 10.25 -7.65 27.74
C ASN A 937 9.86 -6.33 28.47
N ILE A 938 10.78 -5.37 28.57
CA ILE A 938 10.52 -4.06 29.19
C ILE A 938 9.64 -3.17 28.30
N HIS A 939 9.88 -3.18 26.99
CA HIS A 939 9.15 -2.35 26.00
C HIS A 939 7.68 -2.76 25.85
N SER A 940 7.39 -4.05 25.72
CA SER A 940 6.02 -4.58 25.59
C SER A 940 5.21 -4.49 26.89
N SER A 941 5.87 -4.48 28.05
CA SER A 941 5.25 -4.30 29.38
C SER A 941 5.14 -2.84 29.82
N ASN A 942 5.36 -1.88 28.92
CA ASN A 942 4.85 -0.51 29.03
C ASN A 942 3.69 -0.35 28.02
N TRP A 943 2.49 -0.01 28.50
CA TRP A 943 1.27 0.06 27.70
C TRP A 943 0.81 1.51 27.55
N GLN A 944 1.30 2.16 26.48
CA GLN A 944 0.98 3.56 26.21
C GLN A 944 -0.19 3.73 25.23
N THR A 945 -0.69 4.96 25.05
CA THR A 945 -1.68 5.26 24.00
C THR A 945 -1.11 5.06 22.59
N LEU A 946 0.20 5.19 22.43
CA LEU A 946 0.97 4.83 21.23
C LEU A 946 2.23 4.05 21.63
N ARG A 947 2.69 3.13 20.78
CA ARG A 947 3.99 2.46 20.93
C ARG A 947 4.82 2.59 19.64
N LEU A 948 6.06 3.05 19.77
CA LEU A 948 7.07 2.99 18.71
C LEU A 948 7.77 1.62 18.81
N LYS A 949 7.53 0.71 17.87
CA LYS A 949 8.19 -0.61 17.81
C LYS A 949 9.43 -0.50 16.89
N PRO A 950 10.63 -0.91 17.34
CA PRO A 950 11.82 -0.93 16.48
C PRO A 950 11.71 -2.02 15.38
N PRO A 951 12.64 -2.04 14.42
CA PRO A 951 12.81 -3.18 13.51
C PRO A 951 13.16 -4.45 14.28
N GLU A 952 12.77 -5.60 13.74
CA GLU A 952 13.19 -6.90 14.24
C GLU A 952 14.62 -7.25 13.81
N VAL A 953 15.23 -8.20 14.53
CA VAL A 953 16.61 -8.65 14.36
C VAL A 953 16.61 -10.18 14.25
N PRO A 954 17.36 -10.79 13.33
CA PRO A 954 18.22 -10.14 12.31
C PRO A 954 17.42 -9.38 11.24
N ILE A 955 18.06 -8.38 10.64
CA ILE A 955 17.50 -7.60 9.52
C ILE A 955 17.87 -8.31 8.21
N ASP A 956 16.91 -9.05 7.62
CA ASP A 956 17.11 -9.92 6.45
C ASP A 956 16.54 -9.35 5.13
N GLY A 957 16.00 -8.13 5.17
CA GLY A 957 15.31 -7.48 4.04
C GLY A 957 13.83 -7.86 3.90
N LYS A 958 13.32 -8.77 4.73
CA LYS A 958 11.89 -9.08 4.91
C LYS A 958 11.40 -8.68 6.31
N SER A 959 12.30 -8.57 7.29
CA SER A 959 12.07 -8.03 8.63
C SER A 959 11.22 -6.75 8.61
N PRO A 960 10.21 -6.63 9.47
CA PRO A 960 9.50 -5.37 9.71
C PRO A 960 10.44 -4.23 10.10
N GLY A 961 10.18 -3.04 9.52
CA GLY A 961 10.88 -1.81 9.85
C GLY A 961 10.35 -1.12 11.12
N TRP A 962 10.61 0.19 11.20
CA TRP A 962 10.11 1.03 12.29
C TRP A 962 8.59 1.18 12.22
N ARG A 963 7.88 0.83 13.30
CA ARG A 963 6.41 0.78 13.35
C ARG A 963 5.82 1.66 14.44
N ILE A 964 4.62 2.18 14.20
CA ILE A 964 3.80 2.90 15.17
C ILE A 964 2.51 2.10 15.39
N GLU A 965 2.22 1.80 16.64
CA GLU A 965 1.04 1.04 17.08
C GLU A 965 0.10 2.01 17.80
N PHE A 966 -1.10 2.21 17.23
CA PHE A 966 -2.15 3.14 17.70
C PHE A 966 -3.15 2.37 18.56
N ARG A 967 -3.13 2.59 19.88
CA ARG A 967 -3.80 1.76 20.90
C ARG A 967 -5.04 2.34 21.63
N PRO A 968 -5.51 3.59 21.44
CA PRO A 968 -6.51 4.18 22.32
C PRO A 968 -7.95 3.71 22.00
N CYS A 969 -8.23 3.31 20.75
CA CYS A 969 -9.57 2.99 20.29
C CYS A 969 -10.22 1.91 21.15
N GLU A 970 -11.48 2.11 21.48
CA GLU A 970 -12.34 1.10 22.09
C GLU A 970 -12.88 0.21 20.96
N ILE A 971 -13.07 -1.09 21.19
CA ILE A 971 -13.62 -1.97 20.15
C ILE A 971 -15.13 -1.78 20.01
N GLN A 972 -15.59 -1.74 18.75
CA GLN A 972 -16.97 -1.47 18.38
C GLN A 972 -17.75 -2.77 18.09
N PHE A 973 -19.08 -2.72 18.16
CA PHE A 973 -19.93 -3.91 18.03
C PHE A 973 -19.83 -4.57 16.66
N THR A 974 -19.66 -3.79 15.59
CA THR A 974 -19.64 -4.32 14.22
C THR A 974 -18.29 -4.18 13.54
N ASP A 975 -17.98 -5.13 12.66
CA ASP A 975 -16.77 -5.10 11.84
C ASP A 975 -16.81 -3.92 10.84
N PHE A 976 -17.99 -3.46 10.43
CA PHE A 976 -18.19 -2.19 9.73
C PHE A 976 -17.64 -0.98 10.52
N GLU A 977 -17.95 -0.86 11.81
CA GLU A 977 -17.44 0.25 12.65
C GLU A 977 -15.93 0.12 12.89
N ASN A 978 -15.44 -1.09 13.17
CA ASN A 978 -14.01 -1.34 13.40
C ASN A 978 -13.19 -1.07 12.12
N ALA A 979 -13.69 -1.48 10.95
CA ALA A 979 -13.11 -1.16 9.65
C ALA A 979 -13.16 0.34 9.33
N ALA A 980 -14.24 1.03 9.70
CA ALA A 980 -14.38 2.47 9.51
C ALA A 980 -13.34 3.27 10.30
N PHE A 981 -13.22 3.03 11.61
CA PHE A 981 -12.23 3.72 12.44
C PHE A 981 -10.79 3.38 12.06
N THR A 982 -10.54 2.11 11.72
CA THR A 982 -9.23 1.69 11.19
C THR A 982 -8.89 2.44 9.91
N SER A 983 -9.79 2.42 8.91
CA SER A 983 -9.62 3.15 7.65
C SER A 983 -9.40 4.65 7.85
N PHE A 984 -10.10 5.27 8.81
CA PHE A 984 -9.91 6.68 9.15
C PHE A 984 -8.51 6.97 9.67
N ILE A 985 -7.95 6.14 10.57
CA ILE A 985 -6.57 6.33 11.05
C ILE A 985 -5.57 6.04 9.92
N VAL A 986 -5.78 5.02 9.08
CA VAL A 986 -4.93 4.74 7.89
C VAL A 986 -4.90 5.93 6.93
N LEU A 987 -6.04 6.59 6.70
CA LEU A 987 -6.12 7.76 5.84
C LEU A 987 -5.55 9.01 6.51
N LEU A 988 -5.71 9.15 7.82
CA LEU A 988 -5.17 10.26 8.60
C LEU A 988 -3.63 10.21 8.65
N THR A 989 -3.02 9.04 8.86
CA THR A 989 -1.55 8.88 8.84
C THR A 989 -0.99 9.27 7.47
N ARG A 990 -1.64 8.81 6.39
CA ARG A 990 -1.30 9.20 5.01
C ARG A 990 -1.45 10.69 4.75
N ALA A 991 -2.55 11.31 5.18
CA ALA A 991 -2.77 12.75 5.02
C ALA A 991 -1.76 13.59 5.82
N ILE A 992 -1.41 13.18 7.06
CA ILE A 992 -0.35 13.80 7.86
C ILE A 992 0.97 13.80 7.11
N LEU A 993 1.40 12.65 6.57
CA LEU A 993 2.68 12.49 5.89
C LEU A 993 2.71 13.21 4.54
N SER A 994 1.68 13.05 3.69
CA SER A 994 1.62 13.67 2.36
C SER A 994 1.46 15.20 2.39
N LEU A 995 0.90 15.77 3.46
CA LEU A 995 0.64 17.21 3.57
C LEU A 995 1.50 17.90 4.65
N ARG A 996 2.41 17.16 5.30
CA ARG A 996 3.25 17.59 6.44
C ARG A 996 2.48 18.35 7.52
N LEU A 997 1.37 17.77 7.97
CA LEU A 997 0.49 18.37 8.98
C LEU A 997 1.13 18.32 10.37
N ASP A 998 0.96 19.38 11.15
CA ASP A 998 1.52 19.50 12.51
C ASP A 998 0.44 19.76 13.57
N PHE A 999 0.01 18.69 14.23
CA PHE A 999 -0.96 18.64 15.32
C PHE A 999 -0.31 18.65 16.72
N ILE A 1000 1.02 18.80 16.84
CA ILE A 1000 1.73 18.79 18.12
C ILE A 1000 1.32 20.01 18.97
N VAL A 1001 0.96 19.72 20.22
CA VAL A 1001 0.62 20.66 21.32
C VAL A 1001 1.46 20.31 22.55
N PRO A 1002 1.53 21.14 23.62
CA PRO A 1002 2.28 20.79 24.83
C PRO A 1002 1.79 19.47 25.48
N MET A 1003 2.71 18.67 26.01
CA MET A 1003 2.40 17.36 26.62
C MET A 1003 1.46 17.48 27.83
N SER A 1004 1.50 18.60 28.55
CA SER A 1004 0.51 18.92 29.60
C SER A 1004 -0.93 18.97 29.06
N LYS A 1005 -1.11 19.52 27.84
CA LYS A 1005 -2.40 19.62 27.15
C LYS A 1005 -2.88 18.26 26.64
N VAL A 1006 -1.96 17.38 26.20
CA VAL A 1006 -2.28 15.99 25.86
C VAL A 1006 -2.75 15.21 27.08
N ASN A 1007 -2.08 15.38 28.23
CA ASN A 1007 -2.50 14.76 29.50
C ASN A 1007 -3.92 15.22 29.88
N GLU A 1008 -4.21 16.52 29.78
CA GLU A 1008 -5.55 17.06 30.08
C GLU A 1008 -6.62 16.58 29.08
N ASN A 1009 -6.27 16.47 27.79
CA ASN A 1009 -7.16 15.89 26.77
C ASN A 1009 -7.56 14.45 27.11
N ILE A 1010 -6.64 13.62 27.62
CA ILE A 1010 -6.96 12.25 28.08
C ILE A 1010 -7.89 12.28 29.29
N SER A 1011 -7.67 13.19 30.26
CA SER A 1011 -8.57 13.35 31.41
C SER A 1011 -9.98 13.80 31.02
N ARG A 1012 -10.13 14.59 29.95
CA ARG A 1012 -11.45 14.95 29.38
C ARG A 1012 -12.08 13.81 28.58
N ALA A 1013 -11.28 13.06 27.82
CA ALA A 1013 -11.73 12.03 26.89
C ALA A 1013 -12.51 10.87 27.54
N VAL A 1014 -12.22 10.56 28.81
CA VAL A 1014 -12.80 9.40 29.51
C VAL A 1014 -14.17 9.66 30.13
N GLY A 1015 -14.61 10.92 30.22
CA GLY A 1015 -15.88 11.30 30.83
C GLY A 1015 -17.11 10.87 30.02
N MET A 1016 -18.26 10.75 30.69
CA MET A 1016 -19.54 10.52 30.03
C MET A 1016 -19.80 11.54 28.91
N ASN A 1017 -20.26 11.07 27.74
CA ASN A 1017 -20.56 11.85 26.54
C ASN A 1017 -19.39 12.72 26.01
N ALA A 1018 -18.13 12.42 26.36
CA ALA A 1018 -17.00 13.32 26.12
C ALA A 1018 -16.82 13.79 24.65
N ALA A 1019 -17.09 12.93 23.66
CA ALA A 1019 -17.01 13.30 22.24
C ALA A 1019 -17.94 14.46 21.83
N ARG A 1020 -19.01 14.70 22.59
CA ARG A 1020 -20.04 15.72 22.33
C ARG A 1020 -19.99 16.87 23.33
N GLU A 1021 -19.72 16.59 24.60
CA GLU A 1021 -19.84 17.56 25.70
C GLU A 1021 -18.51 18.17 26.14
N GLN A 1022 -17.37 17.51 25.85
CA GLN A 1022 -16.04 18.05 26.16
C GLN A 1022 -15.41 18.75 24.96
N LYS A 1023 -14.63 19.80 25.24
CA LYS A 1023 -13.78 20.49 24.26
C LYS A 1023 -12.33 20.05 24.45
N PHE A 1024 -11.54 19.96 23.39
CA PHE A 1024 -10.16 19.45 23.44
C PHE A 1024 -9.15 20.51 23.00
N TRP A 1025 -7.93 20.46 23.53
CA TRP A 1025 -6.81 21.27 23.06
C TRP A 1025 -6.36 20.74 21.69
N PHE A 1026 -6.49 21.55 20.65
CA PHE A 1026 -6.08 21.18 19.30
C PHE A 1026 -5.39 22.34 18.60
N ARG A 1027 -4.52 22.01 17.64
CA ARG A 1027 -3.63 22.99 17.03
C ARG A 1027 -4.35 23.77 15.93
N LYS A 1028 -4.47 25.09 16.13
CA LYS A 1028 -4.99 26.04 15.12
C LYS A 1028 -4.10 26.12 13.87
N ASN A 1029 -2.80 26.34 14.04
CA ASN A 1029 -1.86 26.45 12.91
C ASN A 1029 -1.21 25.09 12.60
N PHE A 1030 -1.94 24.25 11.86
CA PHE A 1030 -1.58 22.85 11.56
C PHE A 1030 -0.93 22.61 10.19
N LEU A 1031 -0.83 23.66 9.34
CA LEU A 1031 -0.09 23.61 8.08
C LEU A 1031 1.44 23.64 8.32
N PRO A 1032 2.26 23.13 7.37
CA PRO A 1032 3.70 23.36 7.39
C PRO A 1032 4.05 24.85 7.18
N GLN A 1033 5.35 25.19 7.28
CA GLN A 1033 5.85 26.56 7.09
C GLN A 1033 5.76 26.98 5.60
N GLU A 1034 5.69 28.28 5.30
CA GLU A 1034 5.44 28.77 3.93
C GLU A 1034 6.56 28.42 2.92
N ASP A 1035 7.74 28.05 3.42
CA ASP A 1035 8.92 27.60 2.68
C ASP A 1035 9.03 26.07 2.51
N ASP A 1036 8.08 25.29 3.05
CA ASP A 1036 8.01 23.84 2.80
C ASP A 1036 7.44 23.56 1.40
N GLU A 1037 8.07 22.64 0.65
CA GLU A 1037 7.63 22.23 -0.70
C GLU A 1037 6.17 21.76 -0.78
N ASN A 1038 5.63 21.18 0.30
CA ASN A 1038 4.24 20.72 0.38
C ASN A 1038 3.26 21.80 0.85
N PHE A 1039 3.72 23.00 1.24
CA PHE A 1039 2.85 24.06 1.75
C PHE A 1039 1.77 24.48 0.74
N ALA A 1040 2.13 24.60 -0.54
CA ALA A 1040 1.17 24.93 -1.60
C ALA A 1040 0.07 23.85 -1.72
N LEU A 1041 0.45 22.57 -1.62
CA LEU A 1041 -0.48 21.44 -1.65
C LEU A 1041 -1.36 21.40 -0.40
N ALA A 1042 -0.77 21.46 0.79
CA ALA A 1042 -1.47 21.44 2.08
C ALA A 1042 -2.47 22.61 2.21
N ARG A 1043 -2.08 23.82 1.77
CA ARG A 1043 -2.94 25.02 1.72
C ARG A 1043 -4.07 24.87 0.71
N SER A 1044 -3.82 24.24 -0.45
CA SER A 1044 -4.84 23.96 -1.47
C SER A 1044 -5.88 22.94 -0.98
N VAL A 1045 -5.43 21.79 -0.46
CA VAL A 1045 -6.29 20.75 0.13
C VAL A 1045 -7.13 21.31 1.28
N THR A 1046 -6.52 22.12 2.16
CA THR A 1046 -7.19 22.77 3.28
C THR A 1046 -8.27 23.77 2.84
N ARG A 1047 -7.99 24.59 1.82
CA ARG A 1047 -9.00 25.50 1.23
C ARG A 1047 -10.16 24.73 0.59
N SER A 1048 -9.88 23.60 -0.08
CA SER A 1048 -10.91 22.70 -0.61
C SER A 1048 -11.78 22.12 0.52
N ALA A 1049 -11.16 21.70 1.63
CA ALA A 1049 -11.86 21.20 2.82
C ALA A 1049 -12.78 22.26 3.47
N PHE A 1050 -12.31 23.49 3.63
CA PHE A 1050 -13.13 24.61 4.10
C PHE A 1050 -14.33 24.86 3.16
N HIS A 1051 -14.09 24.97 1.85
CA HIS A 1051 -15.16 25.20 0.88
C HIS A 1051 -16.18 24.06 0.89
N LYS A 1052 -15.75 22.79 1.00
CA LYS A 1052 -16.65 21.63 1.16
C LYS A 1052 -17.53 21.75 2.41
N CYS A 1053 -16.97 22.18 3.55
CA CYS A 1053 -17.73 22.32 4.78
C CYS A 1053 -18.83 23.40 4.65
N VAL A 1054 -18.47 24.59 4.15
CA VAL A 1054 -19.42 25.69 3.92
C VAL A 1054 -20.49 25.29 2.90
N SER A 1055 -20.11 24.68 1.76
CA SER A 1055 -21.06 24.32 0.70
C SER A 1055 -22.05 23.21 1.07
N LYS A 1056 -21.73 22.38 2.08
CA LYS A 1056 -22.64 21.35 2.60
C LYS A 1056 -23.74 21.93 3.52
N GLY A 1057 -23.76 23.24 3.77
CA GLY A 1057 -24.74 23.88 4.66
C GLY A 1057 -24.62 23.34 6.09
N CYS A 1058 -23.39 23.15 6.57
CA CYS A 1058 -23.11 22.48 7.82
C CYS A 1058 -23.69 23.29 9.00
N ALA A 1059 -24.82 22.84 9.54
CA ALA A 1059 -25.53 23.49 10.64
C ALA A 1059 -24.79 23.31 11.98
N CYS A 1060 -23.65 23.99 12.13
CA CYS A 1060 -23.14 24.37 13.45
C CYS A 1060 -24.22 25.21 14.14
N GLY A 1061 -24.79 24.66 15.22
CA GLY A 1061 -26.05 25.14 15.75
C GLY A 1061 -26.02 26.58 16.26
N ASP A 1062 -27.13 27.29 16.03
CA ASP A 1062 -27.40 28.61 16.62
C ASP A 1062 -27.59 28.43 18.15
N GLY A 1063 -26.46 28.43 18.88
CA GLY A 1063 -26.34 27.80 20.19
C GLY A 1063 -25.15 28.33 21.00
N ASP A 1064 -25.32 29.57 21.47
CA ASP A 1064 -24.41 30.37 22.29
C ASP A 1064 -23.01 30.70 21.74
N LYS A 1065 -22.75 32.00 21.66
CA LYS A 1065 -21.45 32.62 21.38
C LYS A 1065 -20.47 32.35 22.53
N THR A 1066 -19.87 31.16 22.58
CA THR A 1066 -18.91 30.79 23.61
C THR A 1066 -17.53 31.42 23.39
N LEU A 1067 -17.48 32.73 23.68
CA LEU A 1067 -16.40 33.58 24.19
C LEU A 1067 -14.95 33.11 23.97
N ILE A 1068 -14.19 33.97 23.30
CA ILE A 1068 -12.74 33.92 23.12
C ILE A 1068 -12.05 34.40 24.41
N GLU A 1069 -11.04 33.67 24.91
CA GLU A 1069 -10.08 34.16 25.92
C GLU A 1069 -8.66 33.74 25.52
N GLU A 1070 -7.70 34.67 25.66
CA GLU A 1070 -6.44 34.65 24.90
C GLU A 1070 -5.47 33.51 25.29
N GLY A 1071 -5.11 32.66 24.31
CA GLY A 1071 -3.98 31.72 24.38
C GLY A 1071 -4.35 30.25 24.16
N ASP A 1072 -3.90 29.68 23.03
CA ASP A 1072 -3.95 28.24 22.70
C ASP A 1072 -5.31 27.55 22.97
N GLU A 1073 -6.40 28.07 22.42
CA GLU A 1073 -7.78 27.72 22.80
C GLU A 1073 -8.31 26.31 22.40
N LEU A 1074 -9.41 25.93 23.07
CA LEU A 1074 -10.23 24.73 22.88
C LEU A 1074 -10.96 24.65 21.53
N ILE A 1075 -11.01 23.46 20.92
CA ILE A 1075 -11.76 23.18 19.68
C ILE A 1075 -12.56 21.86 19.83
N VAL A 1076 -13.73 21.77 19.19
CA VAL A 1076 -14.42 20.50 18.91
C VAL A 1076 -13.93 20.02 17.54
N VAL A 1077 -13.04 19.03 17.51
CA VAL A 1077 -12.06 18.83 16.40
C VAL A 1077 -12.66 18.23 15.11
N LEU A 1078 -13.98 18.00 15.06
CA LEU A 1078 -14.60 17.12 14.05
C LEU A 1078 -15.76 17.79 13.26
N PRO A 1079 -16.60 18.67 13.84
CA PRO A 1079 -17.50 19.56 13.09
C PRO A 1079 -16.92 20.98 12.92
N CYS A 1080 -17.40 21.74 11.93
CA CYS A 1080 -16.96 23.12 11.69
C CYS A 1080 -17.40 24.10 12.79
N ALA A 1081 -16.61 25.17 12.94
CA ALA A 1081 -16.98 26.40 13.64
C ALA A 1081 -16.78 27.59 12.68
N GLU A 1082 -17.80 28.45 12.53
CA GLU A 1082 -17.72 29.65 11.68
C GLU A 1082 -16.88 30.77 12.34
N THR A 1083 -15.57 30.75 12.11
CA THR A 1083 -14.68 31.92 12.19
C THR A 1083 -13.56 31.79 11.15
N ASP A 1084 -13.04 32.91 10.65
CA ASP A 1084 -12.19 32.97 9.46
C ASP A 1084 -10.88 32.14 9.57
N ASP A 1085 -10.63 31.28 8.58
CA ASP A 1085 -9.33 30.64 8.25
C ASP A 1085 -8.63 29.78 9.35
N ILE A 1086 -9.34 29.21 10.34
CA ILE A 1086 -8.70 28.45 11.45
C ILE A 1086 -8.53 26.93 11.21
N PHE A 1087 -9.60 26.11 11.14
CA PHE A 1087 -9.48 24.65 10.95
C PHE A 1087 -10.71 24.02 10.26
N PRO A 1088 -10.58 23.20 9.20
CA PRO A 1088 -11.71 22.63 8.46
C PRO A 1088 -12.28 21.34 9.06
N GLY A 1089 -11.71 20.80 10.14
CA GLY A 1089 -12.04 19.48 10.67
C GLY A 1089 -11.28 18.34 9.97
N LEU A 1090 -11.01 17.25 10.69
CA LEU A 1090 -10.23 16.11 10.17
C LEU A 1090 -10.93 15.38 9.00
N ILE A 1091 -12.27 15.30 9.03
CA ILE A 1091 -13.02 14.55 8.01
C ILE A 1091 -13.08 15.31 6.67
N PRO A 1092 -13.44 16.61 6.60
CA PRO A 1092 -13.34 17.38 5.36
C PRO A 1092 -11.90 17.46 4.80
N LEU A 1093 -10.89 17.41 5.68
CA LEU A 1093 -9.48 17.35 5.28
C LEU A 1093 -9.15 16.01 4.60
N ILE A 1094 -9.59 14.87 5.16
CA ILE A 1094 -9.44 13.54 4.53
C ILE A 1094 -10.28 13.43 3.25
N GLU A 1095 -11.53 13.90 3.23
CA GLU A 1095 -12.33 13.98 1.99
C GLU A 1095 -11.61 14.79 0.89
N SER A 1096 -10.82 15.80 1.25
CA SER A 1096 -10.12 16.65 0.28
C SER A 1096 -8.76 16.06 -0.14
N TYR A 1097 -8.10 15.34 0.76
CA TYR A 1097 -6.93 14.51 0.45
C TYR A 1097 -7.31 13.37 -0.51
N LEU A 1098 -8.42 12.67 -0.28
CA LEU A 1098 -8.94 11.58 -1.14
C LEU A 1098 -9.24 12.05 -2.58
N ASN A 1099 -9.76 13.27 -2.74
CA ASN A 1099 -9.95 13.90 -4.05
C ASN A 1099 -8.61 14.17 -4.77
N VAL A 1100 -7.52 14.40 -4.03
CA VAL A 1100 -6.21 14.71 -4.60
C VAL A 1100 -5.46 13.43 -4.97
N VAL A 1101 -5.49 12.38 -4.15
CA VAL A 1101 -4.85 11.09 -4.46
C VAL A 1101 -5.70 10.15 -5.34
N GLU A 1102 -6.56 10.73 -6.19
CA GLU A 1102 -7.47 10.09 -7.17
C GLU A 1102 -7.88 8.63 -6.86
N VAL A 1103 -8.53 8.42 -5.71
CA VAL A 1103 -9.01 7.09 -5.30
C VAL A 1103 -10.11 6.59 -6.23
N ASP A 1104 -10.06 5.30 -6.58
CA ASP A 1104 -11.04 4.65 -7.45
C ASP A 1104 -12.47 4.70 -6.88
N VAL A 1105 -13.46 4.63 -7.78
CA VAL A 1105 -14.87 4.89 -7.43
C VAL A 1105 -15.44 3.87 -6.42
N GLU A 1106 -15.00 2.61 -6.44
CA GLU A 1106 -15.47 1.62 -5.44
C GLU A 1106 -14.88 1.95 -4.06
N THR A 1107 -13.58 2.17 -3.97
CA THR A 1107 -12.92 2.55 -2.72
C THR A 1107 -13.44 3.89 -2.19
N TYR A 1108 -13.64 4.90 -3.04
CA TYR A 1108 -14.20 6.18 -2.64
C TYR A 1108 -15.63 6.04 -2.07
N ARG A 1109 -16.46 5.17 -2.66
CA ARG A 1109 -17.81 4.87 -2.18
C ARG A 1109 -17.78 4.16 -0.81
N THR A 1110 -16.95 3.13 -0.65
CA THR A 1110 -16.76 2.41 0.62
C THR A 1110 -16.28 3.36 1.73
N LEU A 1111 -15.24 4.15 1.45
CA LEU A 1111 -14.73 5.14 2.39
C LEU A 1111 -15.74 6.25 2.70
N GLY A 1112 -16.61 6.62 1.75
CA GLY A 1112 -17.71 7.54 1.98
C GLY A 1112 -18.72 7.07 3.03
N GLU A 1113 -19.00 5.75 3.11
CA GLU A 1113 -19.81 5.18 4.18
C GLU A 1113 -19.12 5.27 5.55
N TYR A 1114 -17.84 4.89 5.62
CA TYR A 1114 -17.04 4.94 6.84
C TYR A 1114 -16.86 6.37 7.38
N LEU A 1115 -16.47 7.32 6.52
CA LEU A 1115 -16.30 8.72 6.91
C LEU A 1115 -17.63 9.36 7.32
N ARG A 1116 -18.75 8.96 6.72
CA ARG A 1116 -20.09 9.41 7.11
C ARG A 1116 -20.48 8.92 8.51
N LEU A 1117 -20.25 7.64 8.85
CA LEU A 1117 -20.48 7.12 10.21
C LEU A 1117 -19.72 7.97 11.24
N ILE A 1118 -18.42 8.16 11.02
CA ILE A 1118 -17.53 8.88 11.94
C ILE A 1118 -17.95 10.36 12.04
N SER A 1119 -18.34 10.97 10.92
CA SER A 1119 -18.86 12.35 10.88
C SER A 1119 -20.19 12.51 11.63
N GLN A 1120 -21.10 11.53 11.53
CA GLN A 1120 -22.38 11.56 12.24
C GLN A 1120 -22.19 11.37 13.75
N ARG A 1121 -21.31 10.44 14.16
CA ARG A 1121 -20.98 10.21 15.59
C ARG A 1121 -20.28 11.44 16.19
N ALA A 1122 -19.36 12.03 15.45
CA ALA A 1122 -18.68 13.27 15.82
C ALA A 1122 -19.59 14.50 15.92
N ALA A 1123 -20.61 14.60 15.06
CA ALA A 1123 -21.62 15.66 15.11
C ALA A 1123 -22.73 15.39 16.14
N GLY A 1124 -22.66 14.29 16.90
CA GLY A 1124 -23.71 13.87 17.85
C GLY A 1124 -25.04 13.50 17.19
N GLN A 1125 -25.04 13.20 15.89
CA GLN A 1125 -26.19 12.72 15.12
C GLN A 1125 -26.42 11.21 15.32
N THR A 1126 -25.33 10.46 15.55
CA THR A 1126 -25.37 9.09 16.08
C THR A 1126 -24.65 9.04 17.42
N LEU A 1127 -25.00 8.04 18.23
CA LEU A 1127 -24.45 7.83 19.57
C LEU A 1127 -23.10 7.09 19.49
N THR A 1128 -22.28 7.24 20.53
CA THR A 1128 -21.19 6.27 20.81
C THR A 1128 -21.79 4.97 21.37
N PRO A 1129 -21.10 3.81 21.25
CA PRO A 1129 -21.57 2.58 21.85
C PRO A 1129 -21.83 2.70 23.37
N ALA A 1130 -21.01 3.47 24.11
CA ALA A 1130 -21.23 3.71 25.52
C ALA A 1130 -22.52 4.51 25.80
N GLN A 1131 -22.77 5.59 25.04
CA GLN A 1131 -24.00 6.37 25.18
C GLN A 1131 -25.24 5.54 24.78
N TRP A 1132 -25.11 4.66 23.77
CA TRP A 1132 -26.17 3.73 23.38
C TRP A 1132 -26.45 2.67 24.47
N ILE A 1133 -25.43 1.99 25.01
CA ILE A 1133 -25.57 1.04 26.13
C ILE A 1133 -26.24 1.72 27.33
N ARG A 1134 -25.81 2.93 27.66
CA ARG A 1134 -26.35 3.73 28.78
C ARG A 1134 -27.82 4.07 28.57
N ASN A 1135 -28.23 4.38 27.33
CA ASN A 1135 -29.64 4.59 26.98
C ASN A 1135 -30.44 3.28 26.99
N PHE A 1136 -29.89 2.18 26.47
CA PHE A 1136 -30.51 0.85 26.50
C PHE A 1136 -30.86 0.47 27.94
N VAL A 1137 -29.87 0.46 28.85
CA VAL A 1137 -30.06 0.14 30.28
C VAL A 1137 -31.14 1.05 30.90
N ARG A 1138 -31.05 2.37 30.70
CA ARG A 1138 -31.98 3.32 31.32
C ARG A 1138 -33.39 3.28 30.75
N SER A 1139 -33.58 2.70 29.56
CA SER A 1139 -34.89 2.45 28.95
C SER A 1139 -35.46 1.05 29.28
N HIS A 1140 -34.66 0.15 29.84
CA HIS A 1140 -35.01 -1.26 30.01
C HIS A 1140 -36.11 -1.45 31.10
N PRO A 1141 -37.17 -2.26 30.86
CA PRO A 1141 -38.26 -2.43 31.82
C PRO A 1141 -37.85 -2.97 33.21
N ALA A 1142 -36.72 -3.70 33.29
CA ALA A 1142 -36.17 -4.24 34.53
C ALA A 1142 -35.22 -3.27 35.29
N TYR A 1143 -34.90 -2.10 34.72
CA TYR A 1143 -34.02 -1.11 35.34
C TYR A 1143 -34.79 -0.21 36.33
N LYS A 1144 -34.22 -0.02 37.52
CA LYS A 1144 -34.93 0.60 38.65
C LYS A 1144 -34.53 2.05 38.93
N GLN A 1145 -33.74 2.68 38.05
CA GLN A 1145 -33.12 3.99 38.31
C GLN A 1145 -32.19 3.98 39.54
N ASP A 1146 -31.62 2.82 39.87
CA ASP A 1146 -30.67 2.55 40.96
C ASP A 1146 -29.22 2.38 40.46
N SER A 1147 -28.98 2.55 39.15
CA SER A 1147 -27.74 2.24 38.44
C SER A 1147 -27.34 0.76 38.38
N VAL A 1148 -28.19 -0.17 38.80
CA VAL A 1148 -27.90 -1.61 38.77
C VAL A 1148 -28.25 -2.26 37.43
N VAL A 1149 -27.28 -2.98 36.87
CA VAL A 1149 -27.40 -3.76 35.63
C VAL A 1149 -27.58 -5.24 35.98
N SER A 1150 -28.83 -5.72 35.92
CA SER A 1150 -29.21 -7.10 36.25
C SER A 1150 -28.73 -8.13 35.21
N GLU A 1151 -28.83 -9.43 35.54
CA GLU A 1151 -28.58 -10.49 34.56
C GLU A 1151 -29.51 -10.38 33.35
N GLU A 1152 -30.80 -10.10 33.56
CA GLU A 1152 -31.78 -9.91 32.49
C GLU A 1152 -31.43 -8.72 31.58
N ILE A 1153 -31.10 -7.55 32.16
CA ILE A 1153 -30.66 -6.39 31.38
C ILE A 1153 -29.40 -6.73 30.56
N THR A 1154 -28.47 -7.51 31.14
CA THR A 1154 -27.22 -7.89 30.46
C THR A 1154 -27.47 -8.90 29.34
N TYR A 1155 -28.37 -9.86 29.55
CA TYR A 1155 -28.78 -10.83 28.53
C TYR A 1155 -29.50 -10.13 27.38
N ASP A 1156 -30.53 -9.32 27.64
CA ASP A 1156 -31.28 -8.63 26.59
C ASP A 1156 -30.40 -7.61 25.85
N LEU A 1157 -29.44 -6.95 26.54
CA LEU A 1157 -28.41 -6.10 25.93
C LEU A 1157 -27.49 -6.90 24.99
N LEU A 1158 -26.92 -8.01 25.45
CA LEU A 1158 -25.96 -8.77 24.63
C LEU A 1158 -26.64 -9.58 23.51
N MET A 1159 -27.90 -9.99 23.67
CA MET A 1159 -28.74 -10.48 22.57
C MET A 1159 -28.91 -9.38 21.49
N THR A 1160 -29.11 -8.13 21.91
CA THR A 1160 -29.21 -7.01 20.96
C THR A 1160 -27.87 -6.74 20.28
N VAL A 1161 -26.74 -6.76 20.99
CA VAL A 1161 -25.40 -6.60 20.38
C VAL A 1161 -25.05 -7.75 19.42
N ASP A 1162 -25.43 -8.98 19.74
CA ASP A 1162 -25.28 -10.13 18.83
C ASP A 1162 -26.07 -9.92 17.52
N GLY A 1163 -27.34 -9.49 17.62
CA GLY A 1163 -28.17 -9.12 16.46
C GLY A 1163 -27.74 -7.84 15.73
N LEU A 1164 -26.88 -6.99 16.32
CA LEU A 1164 -26.19 -5.90 15.62
C LEU A 1164 -24.93 -6.41 14.89
N THR A 1165 -24.20 -7.35 15.50
CA THR A 1165 -22.96 -7.94 14.98
C THR A 1165 -23.22 -8.76 13.71
N GLU A 1166 -24.33 -9.48 13.66
CA GLU A 1166 -24.80 -10.27 12.50
C GLU A 1166 -25.55 -9.42 11.45
N GLU A 1167 -25.51 -8.08 11.55
CA GLU A 1167 -26.27 -7.08 10.77
C GLU A 1167 -27.82 -7.19 10.77
N GLU A 1168 -28.41 -8.18 11.44
CA GLU A 1168 -29.87 -8.46 11.44
C GLU A 1168 -30.75 -7.29 11.94
N ASN A 1169 -30.35 -6.58 12.98
CA ASN A 1169 -31.20 -5.67 13.76
C ASN A 1169 -30.64 -4.23 13.88
N ARG A 1170 -30.14 -3.68 12.76
CA ARG A 1170 -29.39 -2.41 12.70
C ARG A 1170 -30.15 -1.18 13.25
N ASP A 1171 -29.62 -0.56 14.31
CA ASP A 1171 -30.20 0.62 14.98
C ASP A 1171 -29.77 1.98 14.32
N PRO A 1172 -30.71 2.81 13.82
CA PRO A 1172 -30.41 4.15 13.31
C PRO A 1172 -29.69 5.08 14.29
N LEU A 1173 -29.80 4.87 15.61
CA LEU A 1173 -29.09 5.66 16.62
C LEU A 1173 -27.57 5.41 16.63
N LEU A 1174 -27.12 4.23 16.20
CA LEU A 1174 -25.69 3.89 16.09
C LEU A 1174 -25.14 4.18 14.69
N PHE A 1175 -25.91 3.89 13.65
CA PHE A 1175 -25.46 3.85 12.24
C PHE A 1175 -26.04 4.91 11.32
N GLY A 1176 -26.98 5.73 11.80
CA GLY A 1176 -27.65 6.76 11.01
C GLY A 1176 -28.62 6.22 9.98
N SER A 1177 -29.19 7.13 9.18
CA SER A 1177 -30.08 6.79 8.06
C SER A 1177 -29.32 6.24 6.85
N THR A 1178 -29.78 5.09 6.35
CA THR A 1178 -29.42 4.39 5.09
C THR A 1178 -27.95 4.01 4.87
N ARG A 1179 -27.69 2.70 4.78
CA ARG A 1179 -26.59 2.13 3.98
C ARG A 1179 -27.11 2.03 2.53
N GLU A 1180 -26.37 2.46 1.53
CA GLU A 1180 -26.62 1.99 0.17
C GLU A 1180 -26.02 0.58 0.09
N THR A 1181 -26.86 -0.44 0.21
CA THR A 1181 -26.43 -1.84 0.30
C THR A 1181 -25.83 -2.30 -1.04
N CYS A 1182 -24.54 -2.03 -1.22
CA CYS A 1182 -23.76 -2.55 -2.34
C CYS A 1182 -23.68 -4.07 -2.17
N SER A 1183 -24.40 -4.81 -3.02
CA SER A 1183 -24.51 -6.26 -2.93
C SER A 1183 -23.15 -6.93 -3.06
N ALA A 1184 -22.93 -8.00 -2.29
CA ALA A 1184 -21.65 -8.71 -2.19
C ALA A 1184 -21.22 -9.47 -3.48
N SER A 1185 -21.91 -9.27 -4.60
CA SER A 1185 -21.83 -10.11 -5.80
C SER A 1185 -20.87 -9.62 -6.89
N HIS A 1186 -20.28 -8.43 -6.78
CA HIS A 1186 -19.43 -7.85 -7.83
C HIS A 1186 -18.03 -7.43 -7.33
N LEU A 1187 -17.05 -8.32 -7.55
CA LEU A 1187 -15.61 -8.01 -7.52
C LEU A 1187 -15.14 -7.55 -8.91
N PRO A 1188 -14.51 -6.36 -9.05
CA PRO A 1188 -13.91 -5.91 -10.30
C PRO A 1188 -12.84 -6.87 -10.84
N ALA A 1189 -12.64 -6.84 -12.16
CA ALA A 1189 -11.59 -7.62 -12.83
C ALA A 1189 -10.16 -7.23 -12.40
N SER A 1190 -9.96 -6.01 -11.89
CA SER A 1190 -8.70 -5.56 -11.27
C SER A 1190 -8.44 -6.30 -9.96
N ILE A 1191 -9.41 -6.34 -9.04
CA ILE A 1191 -9.29 -7.10 -7.79
C ILE A 1191 -9.15 -8.59 -8.09
N LYS A 1192 -9.90 -9.15 -9.04
CA LYS A 1192 -9.75 -10.55 -9.46
C LYS A 1192 -8.33 -10.91 -9.92
N LYS A 1193 -7.54 -9.99 -10.48
CA LYS A 1193 -6.13 -10.23 -10.83
C LYS A 1193 -5.18 -10.25 -9.63
N VAL A 1194 -5.51 -9.55 -8.55
CA VAL A 1194 -4.74 -9.58 -7.30
C VAL A 1194 -5.14 -10.81 -6.48
N THR A 1195 -6.43 -11.15 -6.44
CA THR A 1195 -6.94 -12.29 -5.67
C THR A 1195 -6.80 -13.63 -6.38
N SER A 1196 -6.69 -13.68 -7.72
CA SER A 1196 -6.31 -14.91 -8.46
C SER A 1196 -4.85 -15.33 -8.24
N ALA A 1197 -4.06 -14.53 -7.51
CA ALA A 1197 -2.74 -14.93 -7.04
C ALA A 1197 -2.75 -15.38 -5.57
N ARG A 1198 -3.69 -14.89 -4.72
CA ARG A 1198 -3.55 -14.98 -3.25
C ARG A 1198 -4.79 -15.18 -2.37
N PHE A 1199 -6.04 -15.12 -2.88
CA PHE A 1199 -7.21 -15.03 -1.96
C PHE A 1199 -8.46 -15.86 -2.29
N LEU A 1200 -8.62 -16.43 -3.49
CA LEU A 1200 -9.90 -17.07 -3.88
C LEU A 1200 -9.98 -18.60 -3.75
N ASP A 1201 -8.87 -19.30 -3.47
CA ASP A 1201 -8.87 -20.77 -3.37
C ASP A 1201 -9.46 -21.30 -2.04
N GLY A 1202 -9.51 -20.47 -1.00
CA GLY A 1202 -9.83 -20.90 0.37
C GLY A 1202 -11.30 -20.79 0.79
N VAL A 1203 -12.21 -20.43 -0.12
CA VAL A 1203 -13.64 -20.16 0.18
C VAL A 1203 -14.59 -21.20 -0.43
N ASN A 1204 -14.10 -22.03 -1.36
CA ASN A 1204 -14.86 -23.10 -2.04
C ASN A 1204 -14.25 -24.50 -1.77
N ALA A 1205 -13.81 -24.75 -0.54
CA ALA A 1205 -13.22 -26.01 -0.07
C ALA A 1205 -13.69 -26.33 1.36
#